data_AF-A0AA38IME1-F1
#
_entry.id   AF-A0AA38IME1-F1
#
_cell.length_a   1.000
_cell.length_b   1.000
_cell.length_c   1.000
_cell.angle_alpha   90.00
_cell.angle_beta   90.00
_cell.angle_gamma   90.00
#
_symmetry.space_group_name_H-M   'P 1'
#
loop_
_entity.id
_entity.type
_entity.pdbx_description
1 polymer ?
#
loop_
_entity_poly.entity_id
_entity_poly.type
_entity_poly.pdbx_seq_one_letter_code
_entity_poly.pdbx_strand_id
1 'polypeptide(L)'
;MHAQNTILLIIILTISCDEDLKIRIGLPEYICDKDGGVRDVSNELTTIRLLGKDALNVSYNFDVNFRTIGKKCYNDQRCTLMKWKAVRELDHYLKNYPVEKLRSGLIQINNTMFDPGVKYIINVQLISQGKVVEEKQLSLDYVDDAVRAKVKKPMASLLLLAPDTSYAFARYVVNAEVNVCSNISAYYFTWEVTNSQNVTQFPTRSAELAIPANTFQASQTYTIKCTVVGVTNNTPIAESQQTVTVLSKGLLLRLPIKRLTTRRGNDVQIKAYVKDLDNIDGEIRATWSCIETTTDEECQYDSDTSELDVYSGFDQPGTYKISLEISKSEFTESDSCIVVVMDNAAIVEIEDIEFPTNPTTGITIEATIYELRTFCTLQWTAPEEEGYESVDLSTVPGNVNEVINVTMKEDLFLYELEEFSNDTIDKKHDLVLPPPSGNWEGLKGDRKYLFRLTVTCPIMDDPSDNFNTSVSVTSTTDIVVETNSPPVTQSLDVAPLQGVAFITTFTFKTQRALDKDGDGPTLYKFGFTLNQRDIVLWTLGEVTNCEATLPYSDNGVPTFLESCDSFGTCGRLLGPTIQTKLPDNIDKEVILQRFIAKIDAKDYDRGFTEAFIILSSYKSDEDDKIKEVVARKVNEEVEKYVNSDVNDVVLSNVNELMRNINEFNSDLQLPEDVINNVVRLRNKFSDEPIKYTQRQLLSFRGKRASSLTVHDVQNYLEISELIITTSNDLSKVNLEKEYLRKQLRNHMEKLCTNMKKTQVSLELKTVIFSVEKLKKNSLNNFISVPFEANSWQVFGRVKLGSVVKDSKDKCVGKAVFRDYLDKSGITYFVDVLNAEEVNEAAEIVIFLPKNKSMDGTPKCLVYYNNGWRSECKKMQNIANYVKCTCKHLGYYYLEYTQTTNSPAVTSTTLHTHPTTPLPEKILINASESSSQLTSDKTSKGNYDTVSYVVIAVSVIGIIILAVTVRKIFHDDDENEESETFDFPKYAQLHNEEFLNDAHI
;
A
#
# COMPACT_ATOMS: atom_id res chain seq x y z
N MET A 1 59.84 17.29 31.49
CA MET A 1 61.17 16.74 31.18
C MET A 1 61.00 15.23 31.08
N HIS A 2 61.44 14.65 29.95
CA HIS A 2 61.33 13.25 29.52
C HIS A 2 59.97 12.69 29.05
N ALA A 3 59.94 12.44 27.74
CA ALA A 3 59.07 11.53 27.02
C ALA A 3 59.56 10.08 27.18
N GLN A 4 58.65 9.11 27.15
CA GLN A 4 58.87 7.83 26.48
C GLN A 4 57.56 7.08 26.21
N ASN A 5 57.27 6.94 24.91
CA ASN A 5 56.73 5.77 24.20
C ASN A 5 55.58 4.95 24.80
N THR A 6 54.42 5.08 24.18
CA THR A 6 53.55 3.93 23.93
C THR A 6 53.19 3.94 22.45
N ILE A 7 53.77 2.98 21.73
CA ILE A 7 53.47 2.69 20.32
C ILE A 7 52.06 2.11 20.29
N LEU A 8 51.09 2.89 19.86
CA LEU A 8 49.75 2.42 19.53
C LEU A 8 49.82 1.88 18.09
N LEU A 9 50.00 0.57 17.97
CA LEU A 9 49.88 -0.16 16.73
C LEU A 9 48.39 -0.23 16.37
N ILE A 10 47.85 0.83 15.77
CA ILE A 10 46.50 0.80 15.21
C ILE A 10 46.58 -0.03 13.92
N ILE A 11 46.21 -1.30 14.02
CA ILE A 11 45.83 -2.10 12.85
C ILE A 11 44.44 -1.59 12.46
N ILE A 12 44.42 -0.56 11.62
CA ILE A 12 43.22 -0.18 10.86
C ILE A 12 43.07 -1.26 9.78
N LEU A 13 42.29 -2.29 10.09
CA LEU A 13 41.65 -3.12 9.08
C LEU A 13 40.51 -2.30 8.47
N THR A 14 40.85 -1.29 7.66
CA THR A 14 39.94 -0.77 6.64
C THR A 14 39.80 -1.88 5.61
N ILE A 15 38.76 -2.70 5.76
CA ILE A 15 38.20 -3.41 4.63
C ILE A 15 37.54 -2.33 3.78
N SER A 16 38.36 -1.67 2.97
CA SER A 16 37.93 -0.89 1.82
C SER A 16 37.35 -1.91 0.85
N CYS A 17 36.03 -2.13 0.89
CA CYS A 17 35.34 -2.57 -0.31
C CYS A 17 35.45 -1.40 -1.29
N ASP A 18 36.49 -1.44 -2.14
CA ASP A 18 36.55 -0.65 -3.37
C ASP A 18 35.26 -0.98 -4.14
N GLU A 19 34.27 -0.08 -4.07
CA GLU A 19 33.07 -0.18 -4.89
C GLU A 19 33.48 0.12 -6.34
N ASP A 20 33.52 -0.92 -7.16
CA ASP A 20 33.94 -0.85 -8.56
C ASP A 20 33.10 0.19 -9.34
N LEU A 21 33.74 1.29 -9.77
CA LEU A 21 33.18 2.15 -10.80
C LEU A 21 33.13 1.37 -12.12
N LYS A 22 31.92 1.11 -12.65
CA LYS A 22 31.74 0.38 -13.91
C LYS A 22 31.37 1.29 -15.09
N ILE A 23 32.03 1.08 -16.23
CA ILE A 23 31.74 1.55 -17.58
C ILE A 23 30.76 0.56 -18.22
N ARG A 24 29.68 1.09 -18.77
CA ARG A 24 28.88 0.42 -19.79
C ARG A 24 29.07 1.11 -21.12
N ILE A 25 29.33 0.31 -22.14
CA ILE A 25 29.51 0.79 -23.50
C ILE A 25 28.26 0.43 -24.28
N GLY A 26 27.45 1.43 -24.63
CA GLY A 26 26.37 1.28 -25.60
C GLY A 26 26.94 0.92 -26.96
N LEU A 27 26.24 0.06 -27.70
CA LEU A 27 26.57 -0.23 -29.10
C LEU A 27 26.59 1.07 -29.91
N PRO A 28 27.36 1.11 -31.03
CA PRO A 28 27.24 2.16 -32.02
C PRO A 28 25.79 2.47 -32.32
N GLU A 29 25.38 3.73 -32.18
CA GLU A 29 24.26 4.21 -32.99
C GLU A 29 24.75 4.14 -34.44
N TYR A 30 24.37 3.08 -35.15
CA TYR A 30 24.42 3.10 -36.59
C TYR A 30 23.45 4.20 -37.02
N ILE A 31 23.94 5.32 -37.54
CA ILE A 31 23.05 6.32 -38.13
C ILE A 31 22.31 5.64 -39.28
N CYS A 32 21.01 5.49 -39.09
CA CYS A 32 20.14 4.81 -40.02
C CYS A 32 19.89 5.74 -41.23
N ASP A 33 20.04 5.19 -42.45
CA ASP A 33 19.79 5.90 -43.72
C ASP A 33 18.39 6.54 -43.70
N LYS A 34 18.30 7.88 -43.73
CA LYS A 34 17.02 8.60 -43.61
C LYS A 34 16.12 8.48 -44.83
N ASP A 35 16.64 8.10 -45.99
CA ASP A 35 15.88 8.02 -47.23
C ASP A 35 16.37 6.82 -48.03
N GLY A 36 15.48 5.96 -48.51
CA GLY A 36 15.80 4.71 -49.24
C GLY A 36 16.50 4.88 -50.60
N GLY A 37 17.42 5.83 -50.74
CA GLY A 37 18.32 6.01 -51.88
C GLY A 37 19.78 5.96 -51.42
N VAL A 38 20.64 5.36 -52.24
CA VAL A 38 22.09 5.27 -52.01
C VAL A 38 22.68 6.69 -51.99
N ARG A 39 23.09 7.18 -50.81
CA ARG A 39 24.01 8.31 -50.66
C ARG A 39 25.35 7.83 -50.10
N ASP A 40 26.38 8.58 -50.44
CA ASP A 40 27.78 8.29 -50.17
C ASP A 40 28.03 8.17 -48.65
N VAL A 41 28.45 6.98 -48.22
CA VAL A 41 28.63 6.52 -46.82
C VAL A 41 29.81 7.23 -46.12
N SER A 42 30.50 8.14 -46.82
CA SER A 42 31.73 8.77 -46.38
C SER A 42 31.56 9.95 -45.40
N ASN A 43 30.37 10.22 -44.86
CA ASN A 43 30.12 11.37 -43.96
C ASN A 43 29.32 11.05 -42.69
N GLU A 44 29.11 9.78 -42.37
CA GLU A 44 28.29 9.36 -41.22
C GLU A 44 29.11 9.29 -39.91
N LEU A 45 28.45 9.39 -38.75
CA LEU A 45 29.07 9.27 -37.42
C LEU A 45 28.65 7.95 -36.75
N THR A 46 29.57 7.31 -36.03
CA THR A 46 29.34 6.20 -35.08
C THR A 46 29.34 6.77 -33.67
N THR A 47 28.22 6.64 -32.94
CA THR A 47 28.12 7.10 -31.54
C THR A 47 28.33 5.96 -30.55
N ILE A 48 29.32 6.05 -29.66
CA ILE A 48 29.52 5.14 -28.53
C ILE A 48 29.00 5.83 -27.27
N ARG A 49 28.06 5.21 -26.56
CA ARG A 49 27.56 5.73 -25.27
C ARG A 49 28.38 5.16 -24.12
N LEU A 50 28.95 6.03 -23.30
CA LEU A 50 29.56 5.69 -22.02
C LEU A 50 28.52 5.94 -20.92
N LEU A 51 28.03 4.86 -20.33
CA LEU A 51 27.17 4.88 -19.17
C LEU A 51 28.07 4.62 -17.95
N GLY A 52 28.36 5.67 -17.19
CA GLY A 52 29.20 5.59 -16.00
C GLY A 52 28.38 5.80 -14.72
N LYS A 53 28.77 5.10 -13.65
CA LYS A 53 28.20 5.28 -12.31
C LYS A 53 28.47 6.66 -11.68
N ASP A 54 29.45 7.43 -12.19
CA ASP A 54 29.72 8.82 -11.81
C ASP A 54 30.34 9.62 -12.97
N ALA A 55 29.52 10.31 -13.77
CA ALA A 55 30.00 11.03 -14.97
C ALA A 55 30.83 12.30 -14.68
N LEU A 56 30.89 12.76 -13.42
CA LEU A 56 31.41 14.10 -13.08
C LEU A 56 32.88 14.12 -12.62
N ASN A 57 33.43 13.02 -12.06
CA ASN A 57 34.76 12.98 -11.44
C ASN A 57 35.74 11.92 -11.99
N VAL A 58 35.43 11.33 -13.15
CA VAL A 58 36.24 10.26 -13.77
C VAL A 58 36.96 10.75 -15.02
N SER A 59 38.16 10.24 -15.30
CA SER A 59 38.81 10.37 -16.60
C SER A 59 38.76 9.05 -17.36
N TYR A 60 38.67 9.13 -18.68
CA TYR A 60 38.66 7.96 -19.55
C TYR A 60 39.97 7.89 -20.33
N ASN A 61 40.55 6.70 -20.40
CA ASN A 61 41.67 6.41 -21.28
C ASN A 61 41.23 5.38 -22.32
N PHE A 62 41.65 5.57 -23.56
CA PHE A 62 41.26 4.71 -24.68
C PHE A 62 42.49 4.04 -25.27
N ASP A 63 42.36 2.78 -25.67
CA ASP A 63 43.36 2.08 -26.45
C ASP A 63 42.67 1.31 -27.59
N VAL A 64 43.09 1.55 -28.83
CA VAL A 64 42.47 0.93 -30.00
C VAL A 64 43.39 -0.13 -30.61
N ASN A 65 42.93 -1.38 -30.53
CA ASN A 65 43.52 -2.54 -31.19
C ASN A 65 42.69 -2.95 -32.40
N PHE A 66 43.19 -3.90 -33.20
CA PHE A 66 42.43 -4.39 -34.34
C PHE A 66 42.70 -5.84 -34.74
N ARG A 67 41.75 -6.43 -35.45
CA ARG A 67 41.91 -7.67 -36.23
C ARG A 67 41.41 -7.42 -37.65
N THR A 68 41.87 -8.20 -38.63
CA THR A 68 41.34 -8.09 -40.01
C THR A 68 40.18 -9.05 -40.20
N ILE A 69 39.09 -8.58 -40.82
CA ILE A 69 37.90 -9.39 -41.16
C ILE A 69 37.87 -9.54 -42.69
N GLY A 70 37.72 -10.77 -43.17
CA GLY A 70 37.60 -11.06 -44.61
C GLY A 70 38.94 -11.31 -45.31
N LYS A 71 39.07 -10.85 -46.57
CA LYS A 71 40.26 -11.09 -47.41
C LYS A 71 41.51 -10.58 -46.66
N LYS A 72 42.35 -11.51 -46.18
CA LYS A 72 43.68 -11.17 -45.64
C LYS A 72 44.41 -10.36 -46.72
N CYS A 73 45.09 -9.28 -46.33
CA CYS A 73 46.04 -8.58 -47.21
C CYS A 73 47.16 -9.58 -47.57
N TYR A 74 46.95 -10.45 -48.55
CA TYR A 74 47.92 -11.45 -48.97
C TYR A 74 49.04 -10.71 -49.72
N ASN A 75 50.22 -10.62 -49.10
CA ASN A 75 51.46 -10.06 -49.65
C ASN A 75 51.39 -8.59 -50.11
N ASP A 76 50.46 -7.79 -49.62
CA ASP A 76 50.43 -6.34 -49.86
C ASP A 76 50.79 -5.56 -48.58
N GLN A 77 52.05 -5.10 -48.54
CA GLN A 77 52.59 -4.27 -47.46
C GLN A 77 51.84 -2.93 -47.37
N ARG A 78 51.37 -2.37 -48.48
CA ARG A 78 50.62 -1.10 -48.52
C ARG A 78 49.23 -1.29 -47.90
N CYS A 79 48.53 -2.37 -48.23
CA CYS A 79 47.24 -2.74 -47.60
C CYS A 79 47.36 -2.85 -46.08
N THR A 80 48.42 -3.51 -45.60
CA THR A 80 48.68 -3.66 -44.16
C THR A 80 48.97 -2.31 -43.50
N LEU A 81 49.83 -1.49 -44.10
CA LEU A 81 50.18 -0.16 -43.56
C LEU A 81 48.98 0.80 -43.50
N MET A 82 48.08 0.76 -44.49
CA MET A 82 46.87 1.60 -44.48
C MET A 82 45.92 1.24 -43.33
N LYS A 83 45.71 -0.07 -43.09
CA LYS A 83 44.92 -0.54 -41.94
C LYS A 83 45.51 -0.12 -40.60
N TRP A 84 46.83 -0.26 -40.45
CA TRP A 84 47.56 0.22 -39.27
C TRP A 84 47.44 1.74 -39.08
N LYS A 85 47.52 2.50 -40.18
CA LYS A 85 47.36 3.96 -40.15
C LYS A 85 45.97 4.36 -39.66
N ALA A 86 44.91 3.77 -40.21
CA ALA A 86 43.54 4.05 -39.79
C ALA A 86 43.30 3.75 -38.29
N VAL A 87 43.82 2.63 -37.80
CA VAL A 87 43.73 2.27 -36.38
C VAL A 87 44.48 3.26 -35.48
N ARG A 88 45.67 3.71 -35.90
CA ARG A 88 46.45 4.72 -35.17
C ARG A 88 45.80 6.09 -35.17
N GLU A 89 45.15 6.47 -36.27
CA GLU A 89 44.39 7.72 -36.36
C GLU A 89 43.17 7.70 -35.43
N LEU A 90 42.45 6.58 -35.36
CA LEU A 90 41.34 6.39 -34.43
C LEU A 90 41.81 6.38 -32.96
N ASP A 91 42.91 5.69 -32.66
CA ASP A 91 43.54 5.67 -31.33
C ASP A 91 43.91 7.10 -30.87
N HIS A 92 44.54 7.87 -31.76
CA HIS A 92 44.90 9.25 -31.47
C HIS A 92 43.68 10.16 -31.30
N TYR A 93 42.62 9.94 -32.09
CA TYR A 93 41.37 10.68 -31.96
C TYR A 93 40.71 10.45 -30.60
N LEU A 94 40.56 9.20 -30.18
CA LEU A 94 39.90 8.85 -28.92
C LEU A 94 40.70 9.31 -27.68
N LYS A 95 42.04 9.21 -27.72
CA LYS A 95 42.91 9.72 -26.64
C LYS A 95 42.83 11.23 -26.44
N ASN A 96 42.51 11.98 -27.50
CA ASN A 96 42.39 13.44 -27.46
C ASN A 96 40.92 13.92 -27.53
N TYR A 97 39.95 13.02 -27.30
CA TYR A 97 38.55 13.37 -27.40
C TYR A 97 38.17 14.41 -26.31
N PRO A 98 37.39 15.46 -26.62
CA PRO A 98 37.15 16.55 -25.68
C PRO A 98 36.53 16.08 -24.36
N VAL A 99 37.15 16.42 -23.23
CA VAL A 99 36.69 16.02 -21.88
C VAL A 99 35.27 16.49 -21.59
N GLU A 100 34.89 17.68 -22.07
CA GLU A 100 33.52 18.20 -21.95
C GLU A 100 32.48 17.33 -22.66
N LYS A 101 32.85 16.67 -23.77
CA LYS A 101 31.99 15.71 -24.49
C LYS A 101 32.03 14.31 -23.85
N LEU A 102 33.14 13.91 -23.24
CA LEU A 102 33.17 12.67 -22.44
C LEU A 102 32.21 12.75 -21.24
N ARG A 103 32.05 13.94 -20.65
CA ARG A 103 31.06 14.20 -19.58
C ARG A 103 29.61 14.06 -20.03
N SER A 104 29.31 14.18 -21.34
CA SER A 104 27.97 13.87 -21.85
C SER A 104 27.73 12.37 -22.00
N GLY A 105 28.73 11.52 -21.76
CA GLY A 105 28.63 10.08 -21.93
C GLY A 105 28.50 9.66 -23.40
N LEU A 106 28.89 10.49 -24.36
CA LEU A 106 28.76 10.21 -25.80
C LEU A 106 30.06 10.50 -26.55
N ILE A 107 30.57 9.48 -27.25
CA ILE A 107 31.71 9.58 -28.15
C ILE A 107 31.19 9.48 -29.58
N GLN A 108 31.44 10.47 -30.41
CA GLN A 108 31.05 10.47 -31.81
C GLN A 108 32.30 10.31 -32.67
N ILE A 109 32.34 9.26 -33.49
CA ILE A 109 33.47 8.94 -34.37
C ILE A 109 33.02 9.10 -35.81
N ASN A 110 33.74 9.86 -36.64
CA ASN A 110 33.42 9.94 -38.06
C ASN A 110 33.74 8.60 -38.74
N ASN A 111 32.81 8.07 -39.52
CA ASN A 111 32.95 6.81 -40.23
C ASN A 111 34.09 6.82 -41.25
N THR A 112 34.55 8.00 -41.68
CA THR A 112 35.79 8.15 -42.47
C THR A 112 37.04 7.66 -41.73
N MET A 113 36.99 7.52 -40.40
CA MET A 113 38.10 7.01 -39.59
C MET A 113 38.18 5.47 -39.60
N PHE A 114 37.17 4.78 -40.13
CA PHE A 114 37.17 3.34 -40.24
C PHE A 114 37.58 2.87 -41.65
N ASP A 115 38.46 1.87 -41.69
CA ASP A 115 38.96 1.23 -42.90
C ASP A 115 38.25 -0.12 -43.11
N PRO A 116 37.64 -0.37 -44.29
CA PRO A 116 36.93 -1.61 -44.57
C PRO A 116 37.72 -2.91 -44.32
N GLY A 117 37.03 -3.91 -43.76
CA GLY A 117 37.61 -5.22 -43.44
C GLY A 117 38.53 -5.19 -42.21
N VAL A 118 38.25 -4.29 -41.26
CA VAL A 118 38.93 -4.17 -39.98
C VAL A 118 37.90 -4.32 -38.84
N LYS A 119 38.21 -5.21 -37.91
CA LYS A 119 37.60 -5.30 -36.58
C LYS A 119 38.37 -4.37 -35.66
N TYR A 120 37.82 -3.23 -35.31
CA TYR A 120 38.38 -2.36 -34.28
C TYR A 120 38.02 -2.92 -32.90
N ILE A 121 38.98 -2.89 -32.00
CA ILE A 121 38.86 -3.38 -30.62
C ILE A 121 39.24 -2.20 -29.74
N ILE A 122 38.23 -1.48 -29.23
CA ILE A 122 38.41 -0.29 -28.41
C ILE A 122 38.37 -0.72 -26.95
N ASN A 123 39.49 -0.60 -26.25
CA ASN A 123 39.56 -0.75 -24.80
C ASN A 123 39.33 0.63 -24.18
N VAL A 124 38.41 0.71 -23.24
CA VAL A 124 38.09 1.92 -22.47
C VAL A 124 38.44 1.62 -21.02
N GLN A 125 39.36 2.40 -20.47
CA GLN A 125 39.80 2.34 -19.09
C GLN A 125 39.23 3.54 -18.33
N LEU A 126 38.56 3.28 -17.21
CA LEU A 126 38.13 4.31 -16.28
C LEU A 126 39.25 4.60 -15.30
N ILE A 127 39.61 5.87 -15.15
CA ILE A 127 40.62 6.32 -14.20
C ILE A 127 39.95 7.23 -13.17
N SER A 128 40.05 6.84 -11.90
CA SER A 128 39.64 7.65 -10.75
C SER A 128 40.85 7.88 -9.86
N GLN A 129 41.10 9.13 -9.47
CA GLN A 129 42.23 9.53 -8.61
C GLN A 129 43.60 8.97 -9.08
N GLY A 130 43.80 8.81 -10.39
CA GLY A 130 45.04 8.31 -10.99
C GLY A 130 45.20 6.78 -11.01
N LYS A 131 44.22 6.00 -10.54
CA LYS A 131 44.18 4.54 -10.67
C LYS A 131 43.14 4.10 -11.71
N VAL A 132 43.47 3.06 -12.48
CA VAL A 132 42.48 2.39 -13.34
C VAL A 132 41.54 1.61 -12.44
N VAL A 133 40.26 1.98 -12.44
CA VAL A 133 39.21 1.34 -11.63
C VAL A 133 38.53 0.22 -12.41
N GLU A 134 38.35 0.38 -13.73
CA GLU A 134 37.76 -0.66 -14.56
C GLU A 134 38.22 -0.53 -16.02
N GLU A 135 38.20 -1.66 -16.74
CA GLU A 135 38.53 -1.76 -18.16
C GLU A 135 37.43 -2.53 -18.90
N LYS A 136 36.91 -1.95 -19.98
CA LYS A 136 35.92 -2.58 -20.86
C LYS A 136 36.37 -2.57 -22.31
N GLN A 137 36.04 -3.63 -23.03
CA GLN A 137 36.40 -3.78 -24.43
C GLN A 137 35.14 -3.76 -25.31
N LEU A 138 35.16 -2.88 -26.31
CA LEU A 138 34.19 -2.81 -27.39
C LEU A 138 34.81 -3.33 -28.68
N SER A 139 34.06 -4.11 -29.45
CA SER A 139 34.47 -4.52 -30.79
C SER A 139 33.55 -3.89 -31.85
N LEU A 140 34.13 -3.24 -32.85
CA LEU A 140 33.44 -2.66 -33.99
C LEU A 140 33.90 -3.36 -35.28
N ASP A 141 32.97 -4.01 -35.96
CA ASP A 141 33.25 -4.68 -37.23
C ASP A 141 32.91 -3.72 -38.38
N TYR A 142 33.93 -3.20 -39.07
CA TYR A 142 33.74 -2.32 -40.23
C TYR A 142 34.03 -3.10 -41.52
N VAL A 143 32.99 -3.36 -42.32
CA VAL A 143 33.05 -4.18 -43.54
C VAL A 143 32.93 -3.33 -44.81
N ASP A 144 33.56 -3.82 -45.89
CA ASP A 144 33.49 -3.27 -47.26
C ASP A 144 32.05 -3.20 -47.76
N ASP A 145 31.70 -2.18 -48.54
CA ASP A 145 30.38 -1.94 -49.10
C ASP A 145 29.84 -3.15 -49.91
N ALA A 146 30.72 -3.90 -50.58
CA ALA A 146 30.34 -5.11 -51.30
C ALA A 146 29.94 -6.29 -50.38
N VAL A 147 30.46 -6.31 -49.15
CA VAL A 147 30.09 -7.26 -48.08
C VAL A 147 28.89 -6.71 -47.30
N ARG A 148 28.85 -5.40 -47.04
CA ARG A 148 27.76 -4.67 -46.39
C ARG A 148 26.44 -4.80 -47.15
N ALA A 149 26.48 -4.83 -48.48
CA ALA A 149 25.31 -5.11 -49.33
C ALA A 149 24.78 -6.55 -49.22
N LYS A 150 25.57 -7.49 -48.69
CA LYS A 150 25.18 -8.91 -48.49
C LYS A 150 24.82 -9.23 -47.04
N VAL A 151 25.26 -8.41 -46.09
CA VAL A 151 24.88 -8.51 -44.68
C VAL A 151 23.51 -7.83 -44.53
N LYS A 152 22.50 -8.55 -44.04
CA LYS A 152 21.22 -7.94 -43.65
C LYS A 152 21.52 -6.81 -42.65
N LYS A 153 21.26 -5.55 -43.01
CA LYS A 153 21.35 -4.42 -42.07
C LYS A 153 20.50 -4.78 -40.84
N PRO A 154 21.00 -4.60 -39.60
CA PRO A 154 20.16 -4.77 -38.42
C PRO A 154 19.00 -3.78 -38.52
N MET A 155 17.77 -4.28 -38.38
CA MET A 155 16.56 -3.46 -38.49
C MET A 155 16.41 -2.52 -37.28
N ALA A 156 17.02 -2.87 -36.14
CA ALA A 156 17.15 -2.05 -34.93
C ALA A 156 18.35 -2.53 -34.09
N SER A 157 18.85 -1.69 -33.17
CA SER A 157 19.75 -2.10 -32.07
C SER A 157 19.00 -2.05 -30.73
N LEU A 158 19.43 -2.88 -29.78
CA LEU A 158 18.81 -3.03 -28.47
C LEU A 158 19.87 -3.01 -27.36
N LEU A 159 19.68 -2.12 -26.38
CA LEU A 159 20.50 -2.00 -25.18
C LEU A 159 19.68 -2.31 -23.93
N LEU A 160 20.26 -3.04 -22.98
CA LEU A 160 19.64 -3.32 -21.69
C LEU A 160 20.28 -2.47 -20.58
N LEU A 161 19.44 -1.84 -19.77
CA LEU A 161 19.78 -0.98 -18.66
C LEU A 161 19.24 -1.59 -17.36
N ALA A 162 20.08 -2.29 -16.60
CA ALA A 162 19.75 -2.83 -15.28
C ALA A 162 20.98 -3.01 -14.41
N PRO A 163 20.93 -3.09 -13.07
CA PRO A 163 22.11 -3.36 -12.24
C PRO A 163 22.77 -4.72 -12.53
N ASP A 164 24.09 -4.83 -12.42
CA ASP A 164 24.79 -6.13 -12.58
C ASP A 164 24.66 -7.03 -11.32
N THR A 165 24.26 -6.44 -10.20
CA THR A 165 24.07 -7.10 -8.91
C THR A 165 22.73 -6.73 -8.31
N SER A 166 22.13 -7.64 -7.56
CA SER A 166 20.89 -7.40 -6.83
C SER A 166 20.77 -8.33 -5.62
N TYR A 167 19.68 -8.26 -4.88
CA TYR A 167 19.36 -9.14 -3.77
C TYR A 167 18.05 -9.88 -4.03
N ALA A 168 17.87 -11.07 -3.46
CA ALA A 168 16.67 -11.87 -3.70
C ALA A 168 15.39 -11.20 -3.17
N PHE A 169 15.45 -10.55 -2.00
CA PHE A 169 14.33 -9.81 -1.43
C PHE A 169 13.99 -8.48 -2.12
N ALA A 170 14.81 -8.02 -3.07
CA ALA A 170 14.65 -6.74 -3.74
C ALA A 170 13.88 -6.90 -5.06
N ARG A 171 13.12 -5.85 -5.44
CA ARG A 171 12.56 -5.74 -6.80
C ARG A 171 13.69 -5.41 -7.77
N TYR A 172 13.75 -6.12 -8.90
CA TYR A 172 14.76 -5.88 -9.92
C TYR A 172 14.11 -5.34 -11.21
N VAL A 173 14.68 -4.28 -11.78
CA VAL A 173 14.11 -3.60 -12.96
C VAL A 173 15.13 -3.55 -14.09
N VAL A 174 14.69 -3.94 -15.29
CA VAL A 174 15.46 -3.88 -16.54
C VAL A 174 14.72 -3.06 -17.56
N ASN A 175 15.42 -2.13 -18.21
CA ASN A 175 14.87 -1.35 -19.29
C ASN A 175 15.55 -1.70 -20.61
N ALA A 176 14.75 -1.78 -21.67
CA ALA A 176 15.17 -1.97 -23.03
C ALA A 176 15.13 -0.64 -23.80
N GLU A 177 16.29 -0.18 -24.26
CA GLU A 177 16.43 0.98 -25.14
C GLU A 177 16.63 0.48 -26.58
N VAL A 178 15.70 0.84 -27.47
CA VAL A 178 15.71 0.40 -28.87
C VAL A 178 16.00 1.59 -29.77
N ASN A 179 17.00 1.45 -30.63
CA ASN A 179 17.25 2.39 -31.71
C ASN A 179 16.86 1.74 -33.05
N VAL A 180 15.82 2.26 -33.69
CA VAL A 180 15.22 1.67 -34.88
C VAL A 180 15.90 2.20 -36.15
N CYS A 181 16.38 1.28 -37.01
CA CYS A 181 17.12 1.60 -38.22
C CYS A 181 16.42 1.40 -39.55
N SER A 182 15.14 1.08 -39.51
CA SER A 182 14.29 0.94 -40.69
C SER A 182 12.88 1.39 -40.35
N ASN A 183 12.00 1.52 -41.35
CA ASN A 183 10.62 1.93 -41.08
C ASN A 183 9.83 0.76 -40.45
N ILE A 184 9.99 0.56 -39.14
CA ILE A 184 9.27 -0.43 -38.34
C ILE A 184 8.02 0.27 -37.81
N SER A 185 6.85 -0.11 -38.34
CA SER A 185 5.59 0.53 -37.99
C SER A 185 5.13 0.24 -36.55
N ALA A 186 5.40 -0.96 -36.03
CA ALA A 186 5.09 -1.34 -34.65
C ALA A 186 5.91 -2.56 -34.18
N TYR A 187 6.34 -2.55 -32.93
CA TYR A 187 7.08 -3.63 -32.28
C TYR A 187 6.71 -3.75 -30.80
N TYR A 188 7.05 -4.89 -30.19
CA TYR A 188 6.90 -5.15 -28.77
C TYR A 188 8.09 -5.95 -28.24
N PHE A 189 8.18 -6.09 -26.91
CA PHE A 189 9.30 -6.77 -26.25
C PHE A 189 8.88 -8.15 -25.74
N THR A 190 9.78 -9.12 -25.83
CA THR A 190 9.63 -10.40 -25.15
C THR A 190 10.80 -10.62 -24.21
N TRP A 191 10.50 -11.01 -22.99
CA TRP A 191 11.47 -11.12 -21.92
C TRP A 191 11.63 -12.57 -21.47
N GLU A 192 12.89 -12.99 -21.37
CA GLU A 192 13.30 -14.31 -20.92
C GLU A 192 14.38 -14.18 -19.85
N VAL A 193 14.29 -14.95 -18.77
CA VAL A 193 15.24 -14.97 -17.66
C VAL A 193 15.70 -16.39 -17.44
N THR A 194 16.95 -16.65 -17.77
CA THR A 194 17.52 -17.99 -17.67
C THR A 194 18.40 -18.10 -16.44
N ASN A 195 18.26 -19.19 -15.68
CA ASN A 195 19.27 -19.62 -14.73
C ASN A 195 19.88 -20.95 -15.21
N SER A 196 20.80 -21.53 -14.44
CA SER A 196 21.49 -22.78 -14.80
C SER A 196 20.56 -23.98 -15.01
N GLN A 197 19.31 -23.93 -14.56
CA GLN A 197 18.35 -25.04 -14.60
C GLN A 197 17.05 -24.71 -15.37
N ASN A 198 16.66 -23.44 -15.48
CA ASN A 198 15.31 -23.01 -15.85
C ASN A 198 15.26 -21.76 -16.75
N VAL A 199 14.28 -21.83 -17.65
CA VAL A 199 13.88 -20.94 -18.75
C VAL A 199 12.93 -19.73 -18.55
N THR A 200 12.86 -19.01 -17.43
CA THR A 200 11.92 -17.86 -17.18
C THR A 200 11.23 -17.10 -18.33
N GLN A 201 9.98 -17.34 -18.80
CA GLN A 201 9.34 -16.38 -19.76
C GLN A 201 8.37 -15.45 -19.03
N PHE A 202 8.49 -14.14 -19.28
CA PHE A 202 7.63 -13.13 -18.66
C PHE A 202 6.55 -12.65 -19.64
N PRO A 203 5.29 -12.49 -19.19
CA PRO A 203 4.18 -12.14 -20.06
C PRO A 203 4.16 -10.65 -20.47
N THR A 204 4.97 -9.79 -19.83
CA THR A 204 5.02 -8.37 -20.15
C THR A 204 5.56 -8.13 -21.56
N ARG A 205 4.94 -7.17 -22.26
CA ARG A 205 5.37 -6.69 -23.58
C ARG A 205 6.00 -5.31 -23.56
N SER A 206 6.16 -4.73 -22.37
CA SER A 206 6.71 -3.39 -22.18
C SER A 206 8.22 -3.36 -22.37
N ALA A 207 8.74 -2.16 -22.63
CA ALA A 207 10.19 -1.89 -22.64
C ALA A 207 10.82 -2.02 -21.24
N GLU A 208 10.01 -2.02 -20.19
CA GLU A 208 10.44 -2.26 -18.81
C GLU A 208 10.03 -3.68 -18.38
N LEU A 209 10.99 -4.45 -17.87
CA LEU A 209 10.76 -5.68 -17.13
C LEU A 209 10.99 -5.42 -15.65
N ALA A 210 9.91 -5.46 -14.87
CA ALA A 210 9.97 -5.47 -13.42
C ALA A 210 9.84 -6.90 -12.89
N ILE A 211 10.92 -7.43 -12.31
CA ILE A 211 10.97 -8.73 -11.65
C ILE A 211 10.64 -8.53 -10.16
N PRO A 212 9.57 -9.14 -9.64
CA PRO A 212 9.20 -9.02 -8.23
C PRO A 212 10.25 -9.59 -7.29
N ALA A 213 10.26 -9.08 -6.05
CA ALA A 213 11.04 -9.64 -4.95
C ALA A 213 10.76 -11.14 -4.77
N ASN A 214 11.77 -11.87 -4.27
CA ASN A 214 11.77 -13.32 -4.05
C ASN A 214 11.55 -14.16 -5.32
N THR A 215 11.80 -13.59 -6.50
CA THR A 215 11.87 -14.38 -7.76
C THR A 215 13.25 -15.01 -7.93
N PHE A 216 14.29 -14.30 -7.52
CA PHE A 216 15.67 -14.78 -7.56
C PHE A 216 16.04 -15.52 -6.29
N GLN A 217 17.12 -16.29 -6.38
CA GLN A 217 17.80 -16.93 -5.25
C GLN A 217 19.20 -16.34 -5.13
N ALA A 218 19.64 -16.11 -3.89
CA ALA A 218 20.98 -15.62 -3.62
C ALA A 218 22.07 -16.59 -4.11
N SER A 219 23.27 -16.05 -4.29
CA SER A 219 24.47 -16.76 -4.74
C SER A 219 24.32 -17.44 -6.11
N GLN A 220 23.37 -16.97 -6.93
CA GLN A 220 23.17 -17.41 -8.30
C GLN A 220 23.32 -16.26 -9.31
N THR A 221 23.65 -16.62 -10.54
CA THR A 221 23.70 -15.70 -11.67
C THR A 221 22.58 -16.04 -12.65
N TYR A 222 21.82 -15.02 -13.05
CA TYR A 222 20.74 -15.12 -14.00
C TYR A 222 21.11 -14.36 -15.28
N THR A 223 20.70 -14.87 -16.44
CA THR A 223 20.83 -14.17 -17.72
C THR A 223 19.46 -13.71 -18.18
N ILE A 224 19.28 -12.40 -18.26
CA ILE A 224 18.06 -11.74 -18.71
C ILE A 224 18.24 -11.39 -20.18
N LYS A 225 17.36 -11.93 -21.00
CA LYS A 225 17.34 -11.81 -22.44
C LYS A 225 16.08 -11.06 -22.86
N CYS A 226 16.26 -10.11 -23.76
CA CYS A 226 15.19 -9.33 -24.34
C CYS A 226 15.26 -9.46 -25.86
N THR A 227 14.12 -9.70 -26.48
CA THR A 227 13.98 -9.74 -27.93
C THR A 227 12.90 -8.74 -28.35
N VAL A 228 13.23 -7.86 -29.29
CA VAL A 228 12.28 -6.96 -29.94
C VAL A 228 11.61 -7.72 -31.08
N VAL A 229 10.29 -7.73 -31.11
CA VAL A 229 9.49 -8.51 -32.08
C VAL A 229 8.55 -7.57 -32.84
N GLY A 230 8.52 -7.68 -34.17
CA GLY A 230 7.63 -6.88 -35.00
C GLY A 230 6.18 -7.35 -34.88
N VAL A 231 5.24 -6.41 -34.71
CA VAL A 231 3.81 -6.72 -34.49
C VAL A 231 3.18 -7.44 -35.69
N THR A 232 3.55 -7.06 -36.92
CA THR A 232 2.89 -7.57 -38.13
C THR A 232 3.25 -9.01 -38.48
N ASN A 233 4.51 -9.40 -38.25
CA ASN A 233 5.04 -10.68 -38.73
C ASN A 233 5.50 -11.61 -37.59
N ASN A 234 5.42 -11.14 -36.34
CA ASN A 234 5.93 -11.83 -35.16
C ASN A 234 7.41 -12.26 -35.29
N THR A 235 8.20 -11.51 -36.08
CA THR A 235 9.60 -11.82 -36.36
C THR A 235 10.52 -11.07 -35.41
N PRO A 236 11.58 -11.72 -34.88
CA PRO A 236 12.58 -11.04 -34.06
C PRO A 236 13.35 -10.01 -34.91
N ILE A 237 13.43 -8.78 -34.40
CA ILE A 237 14.07 -7.61 -35.01
C ILE A 237 15.48 -7.43 -34.43
N ALA A 238 15.58 -7.45 -33.10
CA ALA A 238 16.81 -7.25 -32.34
C ALA A 238 16.76 -8.08 -31.05
N GLU A 239 17.93 -8.42 -30.53
CA GLU A 239 18.06 -9.22 -29.32
C GLU A 239 19.27 -8.72 -28.51
N SER A 240 19.13 -8.73 -27.19
CA SER A 240 20.19 -8.37 -26.25
C SER A 240 20.03 -9.16 -24.96
N GLN A 241 21.13 -9.35 -24.24
CA GLN A 241 21.13 -10.07 -22.98
C GLN A 241 22.08 -9.43 -21.97
N GLN A 242 21.74 -9.56 -20.69
CA GLN A 242 22.52 -9.08 -19.56
C GLN A 242 22.52 -10.14 -18.45
N THR A 243 23.63 -10.24 -17.73
CA THR A 243 23.73 -11.11 -16.54
C THR A 243 23.57 -10.30 -15.26
N VAL A 244 22.84 -10.84 -14.29
CA VAL A 244 22.73 -10.31 -12.94
C VAL A 244 23.20 -11.36 -11.94
N THR A 245 24.06 -10.94 -10.99
CA THR A 245 24.50 -11.78 -9.87
C THR A 245 23.73 -11.39 -8.61
N VAL A 246 23.09 -12.36 -7.99
CA VAL A 246 22.23 -12.14 -6.82
C VAL A 246 23.07 -12.40 -5.58
N LEU A 247 23.26 -11.37 -4.76
CA LEU A 247 24.07 -11.39 -3.56
C LEU A 247 23.29 -11.99 -2.38
N SER A 248 24.02 -12.51 -1.39
CA SER A 248 23.47 -13.07 -0.16
C SER A 248 23.50 -12.02 0.96
N LYS A 249 22.41 -11.98 1.73
CA LYS A 249 22.17 -11.21 2.97
C LYS A 249 21.78 -12.11 4.15
N GLY A 250 21.47 -13.39 3.91
CA GLY A 250 21.15 -14.36 4.93
C GLY A 250 19.71 -14.28 5.44
N LEU A 251 19.54 -14.61 6.72
CA LEU A 251 18.25 -14.56 7.40
C LEU A 251 18.11 -13.26 8.20
N LEU A 252 16.88 -12.77 8.33
CA LEU A 252 16.56 -11.67 9.23
C LEU A 252 15.61 -12.19 10.31
N LEU A 253 16.10 -12.20 11.55
CA LEU A 253 15.32 -12.53 12.74
C LEU A 253 15.27 -11.31 13.66
N ARG A 254 14.06 -10.93 14.07
CA ARG A 254 13.83 -9.94 15.13
C ARG A 254 12.73 -10.39 16.06
N LEU A 255 12.98 -10.33 17.37
CA LEU A 255 11.97 -10.35 18.41
C LEU A 255 11.62 -8.88 18.73
N PRO A 256 10.42 -8.41 18.34
CA PRO A 256 10.03 -7.01 18.57
C PRO A 256 9.96 -6.68 20.06
N ILE A 257 9.58 -7.67 20.88
CA ILE A 257 9.53 -7.55 22.33
C ILE A 257 10.93 -7.75 22.88
N LYS A 258 11.48 -6.74 23.57
CA LYS A 258 12.72 -6.86 24.34
C LYS A 258 12.45 -7.35 25.76
N ARG A 259 11.38 -6.83 26.37
CA ARG A 259 10.95 -7.17 27.74
C ARG A 259 9.44 -7.25 27.81
N LEU A 260 8.88 -8.27 28.44
CA LEU A 260 7.44 -8.41 28.68
C LEU A 260 7.21 -8.77 30.15
N THR A 261 6.26 -8.11 30.80
CA THR A 261 5.75 -8.56 32.10
C THR A 261 4.41 -9.24 31.90
N THR A 262 4.24 -10.43 32.48
CA THR A 262 3.02 -11.22 32.37
C THR A 262 2.63 -11.84 33.70
N ARG A 263 1.38 -12.32 33.78
CA ARG A 263 0.85 -12.96 34.99
C ARG A 263 1.15 -14.47 34.98
N ARG A 264 1.42 -15.03 36.16
CA ARG A 264 1.56 -16.48 36.37
C ARG A 264 0.31 -17.22 35.85
N GLY A 265 0.53 -18.35 35.19
CA GLY A 265 -0.54 -19.23 34.70
C GLY A 265 -1.33 -18.71 33.49
N ASN A 266 -0.95 -17.55 32.93
CA ASN A 266 -1.59 -16.99 31.74
C ASN A 266 -0.79 -17.30 30.48
N ASP A 267 -1.51 -17.59 29.39
CA ASP A 267 -0.92 -17.85 28.08
C ASP A 267 -0.10 -16.64 27.62
N VAL A 268 1.11 -16.91 27.12
CA VAL A 268 2.00 -15.89 26.55
C VAL A 268 2.25 -16.24 25.10
N GLN A 269 2.00 -15.27 24.22
CA GLN A 269 2.31 -15.37 22.81
C GLN A 269 3.43 -14.39 22.46
N ILE A 270 4.52 -14.90 21.88
CA ILE A 270 5.63 -14.09 21.39
C ILE A 270 5.81 -14.38 19.90
N LYS A 271 5.66 -13.34 19.08
CA LYS A 271 5.78 -13.44 17.62
C LYS A 271 7.13 -12.92 17.18
N ALA A 272 7.87 -13.73 16.43
CA ALA A 272 9.12 -13.32 15.81
C ALA A 272 8.88 -12.84 14.38
N TYR A 273 9.54 -11.74 14.00
CA TYR A 273 9.65 -11.36 12.61
C TYR A 273 10.79 -12.16 11.98
N VAL A 274 10.42 -13.08 11.09
CA VAL A 274 11.36 -13.94 10.35
C VAL A 274 11.22 -13.69 8.86
N LYS A 275 12.32 -13.32 8.21
CA LYS A 275 12.38 -13.15 6.76
C LYS A 275 13.63 -13.80 6.19
N ASP A 276 13.44 -14.68 5.22
CA ASP A 276 14.53 -15.19 4.38
C ASP A 276 14.83 -14.15 3.29
N LEU A 277 15.94 -13.43 3.42
CA LEU A 277 16.35 -12.41 2.46
C LEU A 277 17.01 -13.02 1.21
N ASP A 278 17.42 -14.28 1.28
CA ASP A 278 18.16 -14.98 0.24
C ASP A 278 17.30 -15.87 -0.65
N ASN A 279 16.09 -16.21 -0.18
CA ASN A 279 15.12 -17.05 -0.87
C ASN A 279 15.73 -18.38 -1.36
N ILE A 280 16.63 -18.95 -0.55
CA ILE A 280 17.30 -20.21 -0.86
C ILE A 280 16.28 -21.35 -0.75
N ASP A 281 16.48 -22.44 -1.49
CA ASP A 281 15.63 -23.63 -1.35
C ASP A 281 15.79 -24.28 0.03
N GLY A 282 14.67 -24.56 0.69
CA GLY A 282 14.64 -25.22 1.99
C GLY A 282 13.63 -24.59 2.94
N GLU A 283 13.33 -25.30 4.02
CA GLU A 283 12.47 -24.81 5.11
C GLU A 283 13.35 -24.17 6.18
N ILE A 284 12.86 -23.08 6.78
CA ILE A 284 13.49 -22.47 7.95
C ILE A 284 13.19 -23.37 9.14
N ARG A 285 14.23 -23.76 9.88
CA ARG A 285 14.09 -24.47 11.15
C ARG A 285 14.15 -23.46 12.27
N ALA A 286 13.14 -23.47 13.14
CA ALA A 286 13.07 -22.64 14.33
C ALA A 286 13.30 -23.52 15.56
N THR A 287 14.19 -23.10 16.45
CA THR A 287 14.43 -23.73 17.73
C THR A 287 14.26 -22.68 18.81
N TRP A 288 13.21 -22.81 19.60
CA TRP A 288 13.01 -21.98 20.78
C TRP A 288 13.86 -22.51 21.94
N SER A 289 14.17 -21.63 22.87
CA SER A 289 14.79 -21.97 24.14
C SER A 289 14.22 -21.03 25.20
N CYS A 290 13.95 -21.58 26.37
CA CYS A 290 13.40 -20.84 27.48
C CYS A 290 14.13 -21.26 28.75
N ILE A 291 14.84 -20.33 29.36
CA ILE A 291 15.68 -20.58 30.53
C ILE A 291 15.31 -19.57 31.61
N GLU A 292 15.02 -20.05 32.80
CA GLU A 292 14.90 -19.18 33.97
C GLU A 292 16.29 -18.66 34.37
N THR A 293 16.45 -17.33 34.36
CA THR A 293 17.77 -16.66 34.50
C THR A 293 18.46 -16.87 35.84
N THR A 294 17.75 -17.34 36.86
CA THR A 294 18.25 -17.53 38.23
C THR A 294 18.58 -18.98 38.56
N THR A 295 17.79 -19.92 38.06
CA THR A 295 17.90 -21.36 38.36
C THR A 295 18.55 -22.15 37.22
N ASP A 296 18.65 -21.55 36.03
CA ASP A 296 19.00 -22.20 34.77
C ASP A 296 18.08 -23.40 34.42
N GLU A 297 16.87 -23.43 34.97
CA GLU A 297 15.86 -24.44 34.65
C GLU A 297 15.18 -24.13 33.31
N GLU A 298 15.02 -25.17 32.48
CA GLU A 298 14.31 -25.06 31.20
C GLU A 298 12.79 -25.02 31.44
N CYS A 299 12.10 -24.05 30.82
CA CYS A 299 10.65 -23.98 30.91
C CYS A 299 9.97 -24.84 29.83
N GLN A 300 8.77 -25.37 30.12
CA GLN A 300 7.99 -26.12 29.14
C GLN A 300 7.30 -25.15 28.16
N TYR A 301 7.41 -25.44 26.87
CA TYR A 301 6.73 -24.71 25.80
C TYR A 301 6.40 -25.69 24.65
N ASP A 302 5.44 -25.34 23.81
CA ASP A 302 5.06 -26.13 22.64
C ASP A 302 5.05 -25.22 21.41
N SER A 303 6.13 -25.27 20.60
CA SER A 303 6.12 -24.63 19.28
C SER A 303 7.26 -25.09 18.38
N ASP A 304 6.91 -25.46 17.15
CA ASP A 304 7.82 -25.67 16.01
C ASP A 304 7.73 -24.52 14.98
N THR A 305 7.17 -23.36 15.36
CA THR A 305 6.88 -22.25 14.44
C THR A 305 7.61 -20.95 14.81
N SER A 306 7.44 -19.88 14.01
CA SER A 306 7.96 -18.53 14.32
C SER A 306 7.19 -17.81 15.44
N GLU A 307 6.14 -18.44 15.96
CA GLU A 307 5.35 -17.95 17.09
C GLU A 307 5.58 -18.89 18.26
N LEU A 308 5.98 -18.36 19.42
CA LEU A 308 6.03 -19.13 20.66
C LEU A 308 4.70 -18.96 21.38
N ASP A 309 4.02 -20.09 21.61
CA ASP A 309 2.86 -20.16 22.48
C ASP A 309 3.25 -20.95 23.74
N VAL A 310 3.27 -20.29 24.89
CA VAL A 310 3.41 -20.96 26.18
C VAL A 310 2.01 -21.24 26.72
N TYR A 311 1.43 -22.35 26.25
CA TYR A 311 0.11 -22.81 26.70
C TYR A 311 0.14 -23.12 28.20
N SER A 312 -0.84 -22.65 28.96
CA SER A 312 -0.92 -22.66 30.43
C SER A 312 0.03 -21.72 31.18
N GLY A 313 0.84 -20.93 30.45
CA GLY A 313 1.71 -19.91 31.02
C GLY A 313 2.89 -20.46 31.83
N PHE A 314 3.49 -19.58 32.63
CA PHE A 314 4.60 -19.93 33.52
C PHE A 314 4.09 -20.34 34.91
N ASP A 315 4.60 -21.45 35.44
CA ASP A 315 4.19 -22.01 36.73
C ASP A 315 4.75 -21.25 37.95
N GLN A 316 5.89 -20.59 37.79
CA GLN A 316 6.57 -19.88 38.88
C GLN A 316 6.81 -18.40 38.50
N PRO A 317 6.66 -17.47 39.46
CA PRO A 317 7.16 -16.11 39.29
C PRO A 317 8.68 -16.12 39.15
N GLY A 318 9.21 -15.36 38.20
CA GLY A 318 10.61 -15.41 37.86
C GLY A 318 10.95 -14.55 36.65
N THR A 319 12.23 -14.53 36.27
CA THR A 319 12.69 -13.87 35.05
C THR A 319 13.21 -14.94 34.10
N TYR A 320 12.55 -15.05 32.95
CA TYR A 320 12.82 -16.04 31.92
C TYR A 320 13.45 -15.35 30.71
N LYS A 321 14.53 -15.95 30.19
CA LYS A 321 15.11 -15.57 28.92
C LYS A 321 14.58 -16.52 27.85
N ILE A 322 13.88 -15.95 26.88
CA ILE A 322 13.37 -16.67 25.73
C ILE A 322 14.25 -16.31 24.55
N SER A 323 14.84 -17.30 23.90
CA SER A 323 15.66 -17.10 22.71
C SER A 323 15.14 -17.96 21.58
N LEU A 324 15.07 -17.39 20.38
CA LEU A 324 14.77 -18.09 19.15
C LEU A 324 16.05 -18.15 18.33
N GLU A 325 16.42 -19.36 17.92
CA GLU A 325 17.42 -19.58 16.89
C GLU A 325 16.72 -20.08 15.63
N ILE A 326 16.96 -19.41 14.51
CA ILE A 326 16.52 -19.88 13.19
C ILE A 326 17.74 -20.32 12.38
N SER A 327 17.57 -21.40 11.63
CA SER A 327 18.58 -21.87 10.71
C SER A 327 17.98 -22.28 9.37
N LYS A 328 18.73 -21.99 8.31
CA LYS A 328 18.41 -22.44 6.96
C LYS A 328 19.71 -22.62 6.17
N SER A 329 19.92 -23.85 5.70
CA SER A 329 21.18 -24.23 5.05
C SER A 329 22.39 -23.95 5.95
N GLU A 330 23.24 -22.98 5.58
CA GLU A 330 24.44 -22.55 6.33
C GLU A 330 24.22 -21.30 7.19
N PHE A 331 23.08 -20.62 7.03
CA PHE A 331 22.77 -19.40 7.78
C PHE A 331 22.09 -19.76 9.10
N THR A 332 22.54 -19.11 10.17
CA THR A 332 21.96 -19.21 11.50
C THR A 332 21.88 -17.82 12.10
N GLU A 333 20.71 -17.46 12.62
CA GLU A 333 20.47 -16.18 13.29
C GLU A 333 19.74 -16.45 14.60
N SER A 334 20.06 -15.69 15.64
CA SER A 334 19.40 -15.81 16.93
C SER A 334 19.05 -14.45 17.51
N ASP A 335 17.94 -14.41 18.24
CA ASP A 335 17.48 -13.24 18.98
C ASP A 335 16.84 -13.68 20.30
N SER A 336 16.79 -12.79 21.28
CA SER A 336 16.26 -13.10 22.61
C SER A 336 15.54 -11.95 23.28
N CYS A 337 14.57 -12.29 24.12
CA CYS A 337 13.80 -11.37 24.93
C CYS A 337 13.71 -11.85 26.38
N ILE A 338 13.30 -10.95 27.28
CA ILE A 338 13.12 -11.23 28.71
C ILE A 338 11.64 -11.20 29.07
N VAL A 339 11.14 -12.28 29.66
CA VAL A 339 9.78 -12.35 30.21
C VAL A 339 9.86 -12.38 31.73
N VAL A 340 9.18 -11.44 32.38
CA VAL A 340 9.08 -11.35 33.84
C VAL A 340 7.69 -11.78 34.26
N VAL A 341 7.62 -12.84 35.04
CA VAL A 341 6.36 -13.45 35.49
C VAL A 341 6.09 -13.01 36.92
N MET A 342 4.90 -12.47 37.16
CA MET A 342 4.45 -12.00 38.48
C MET A 342 3.04 -12.54 38.80
N ASP A 343 2.64 -12.53 40.07
CA ASP A 343 1.32 -13.05 40.46
C ASP A 343 0.15 -12.16 40.00
N ASN A 344 0.34 -10.82 39.94
CA ASN A 344 -0.75 -9.84 39.73
C ASN A 344 -0.48 -8.86 38.56
N ALA A 345 0.22 -9.30 37.52
CA ALA A 345 0.52 -8.47 36.34
C ALA A 345 -0.67 -8.32 35.37
N ALA A 346 -0.61 -7.30 34.52
CA ALA A 346 -1.51 -7.13 33.37
C ALA A 346 -1.04 -8.01 32.20
N ILE A 347 -1.97 -8.40 31.34
CA ILE A 347 -1.68 -9.23 30.15
C ILE A 347 -1.64 -8.31 28.95
N VAL A 348 -0.52 -8.27 28.22
CA VAL A 348 -0.33 -7.43 27.04
C VAL A 348 -0.03 -8.32 25.83
N GLU A 349 -0.80 -8.14 24.76
CA GLU A 349 -0.54 -8.75 23.44
C GLU A 349 -0.21 -7.64 22.45
N ILE A 350 0.89 -7.82 21.71
CA ILE A 350 1.37 -6.92 20.66
C ILE A 350 1.16 -7.61 19.31
N GLU A 351 0.62 -6.90 18.33
CA GLU A 351 0.47 -7.41 16.96
C GLU A 351 1.79 -7.36 16.17
N ASP A 352 1.81 -7.96 14.99
CA ASP A 352 3.01 -8.05 14.15
C ASP A 352 3.54 -6.66 13.75
N ILE A 353 4.83 -6.42 14.01
CA ILE A 353 5.53 -5.21 13.59
C ILE A 353 6.40 -5.57 12.37
N GLU A 354 6.33 -4.79 11.30
CA GLU A 354 7.17 -4.99 10.11
C GLU A 354 8.61 -4.49 10.37
N PHE A 355 9.64 -5.23 9.92
CA PHE A 355 11.04 -4.82 10.06
C PHE A 355 11.82 -4.84 8.74
N PRO A 356 12.66 -3.83 8.48
CA PRO A 356 12.66 -2.52 9.14
C PRO A 356 11.41 -1.71 8.76
N THR A 357 10.99 -0.81 9.65
CA THR A 357 9.84 0.08 9.43
C THR A 357 10.24 1.29 8.59
N ASN A 358 9.31 1.79 7.78
CA ASN A 358 9.49 3.06 7.07
C ASN A 358 8.98 4.23 7.94
N PRO A 359 9.86 5.10 8.46
CA PRO A 359 9.44 6.20 9.33
C PRO A 359 8.68 7.32 8.57
N THR A 360 8.79 7.38 7.23
CA THR A 360 8.16 8.44 6.42
C THR A 360 6.64 8.29 6.31
N THR A 361 6.10 7.09 6.51
CA THR A 361 4.65 6.81 6.44
C THR A 361 3.96 6.88 7.80
N GLY A 362 4.71 7.07 8.89
CA GLY A 362 4.24 6.87 10.26
C GLY A 362 4.28 5.40 10.66
N ILE A 363 4.22 5.15 11.97
CA ILE A 363 4.32 3.82 12.59
C ILE A 363 3.16 3.65 13.55
N THR A 364 2.51 2.49 13.53
CA THR A 364 1.50 2.10 14.51
C THR A 364 1.93 0.80 15.17
N ILE A 365 1.99 0.79 16.49
CA ILE A 365 2.17 -0.43 17.29
C ILE A 365 0.84 -0.73 17.95
N GLU A 366 0.18 -1.79 17.51
CA GLU A 366 -1.12 -2.18 18.04
C GLU A 366 -0.94 -3.03 19.30
N ALA A 367 -1.59 -2.60 20.38
CA ALA A 367 -1.46 -3.23 21.69
C ALA A 367 -2.84 -3.46 22.32
N THR A 368 -3.11 -4.72 22.67
CA THR A 368 -4.33 -5.11 23.40
C THR A 368 -3.94 -5.53 24.80
N ILE A 369 -4.56 -4.90 25.79
CA ILE A 369 -4.34 -5.19 27.21
C ILE A 369 -5.60 -5.83 27.76
N TYR A 370 -5.44 -7.02 28.34
CA TYR A 370 -6.55 -7.83 28.84
C TYR A 370 -6.68 -7.74 30.36
N GLU A 371 -7.90 -7.99 30.82
CA GLU A 371 -8.25 -8.11 32.24
C GLU A 371 -7.87 -6.90 33.12
N LEU A 372 -8.01 -5.68 32.60
CA LEU A 372 -7.73 -4.46 33.36
C LEU A 372 -8.83 -4.18 34.38
N ARG A 373 -8.44 -3.74 35.59
CA ARG A 373 -9.35 -3.29 36.65
C ARG A 373 -9.55 -1.77 36.59
N THR A 374 -10.57 -1.27 37.29
CA THR A 374 -10.71 0.18 37.50
C THR A 374 -9.47 0.75 38.18
N PHE A 375 -9.12 1.98 37.82
CA PHE A 375 -7.98 2.76 38.31
C PHE A 375 -6.63 2.23 37.85
N CYS A 376 -6.59 1.20 36.99
CA CYS A 376 -5.40 0.92 36.24
C CYS A 376 -5.04 2.13 35.35
N THR A 377 -3.76 2.44 35.24
CA THR A 377 -3.24 3.50 34.38
C THR A 377 -2.40 2.92 33.26
N LEU A 378 -2.62 3.37 32.03
CA LEU A 378 -1.86 2.98 30.85
C LEU A 378 -1.07 4.18 30.35
N GLN A 379 0.21 3.99 30.05
CA GLN A 379 1.06 5.05 29.50
C GLN A 379 2.15 4.50 28.57
N TRP A 380 2.31 5.12 27.40
CA TRP A 380 3.47 4.92 26.55
C TRP A 380 4.60 5.90 26.91
N THR A 381 5.83 5.37 26.95
CA THR A 381 7.05 6.14 27.19
C THR A 381 8.14 5.70 26.23
N ALA A 382 9.13 6.56 25.98
CA ALA A 382 10.33 6.22 25.20
C ALA A 382 11.55 6.36 26.12
N PRO A 383 11.98 5.28 26.79
CA PRO A 383 13.09 5.34 27.74
C PRO A 383 14.43 5.60 27.02
N GLU A 384 15.27 6.43 27.64
CA GLU A 384 16.65 6.65 27.18
C GLU A 384 17.53 5.47 27.61
N GLU A 385 17.95 4.66 26.65
CA GLU A 385 18.85 3.52 26.85
C GLU A 385 19.98 3.53 25.82
N GLU A 386 21.17 3.09 26.21
CA GLU A 386 22.32 3.00 25.31
C GLU A 386 22.01 2.11 24.09
N GLY A 387 22.35 2.58 22.90
CA GLY A 387 22.07 1.88 21.64
C GLY A 387 20.72 2.20 20.99
N TYR A 388 19.87 3.00 21.64
CA TYR A 388 18.60 3.48 21.09
C TYR A 388 18.59 5.01 20.96
N GLU A 389 17.89 5.51 19.95
CA GLU A 389 17.72 6.95 19.74
C GLU A 389 16.60 7.48 20.67
N SER A 390 16.87 8.58 21.37
CA SER A 390 15.90 9.22 22.27
C SER A 390 14.77 9.89 21.48
N VAL A 391 13.54 9.77 21.99
CA VAL A 391 12.33 10.36 21.41
C VAL A 391 11.50 10.98 22.53
N ASP A 392 11.13 12.25 22.36
CA ASP A 392 10.19 12.89 23.28
C ASP A 392 8.75 12.72 22.78
N LEU A 393 8.02 11.77 23.37
CA LEU A 393 6.63 11.51 23.04
C LEU A 393 5.68 12.68 23.36
N SER A 394 6.10 13.68 24.14
CA SER A 394 5.28 14.88 24.38
C SER A 394 5.23 15.83 23.18
N THR A 395 6.18 15.70 22.25
CA THR A 395 6.21 16.47 21.00
C THR A 395 5.39 15.82 19.87
N VAL A 396 4.94 14.58 20.09
CA VAL A 396 4.18 13.82 19.10
C VAL A 396 2.73 14.34 19.04
N PRO A 397 2.17 14.59 17.83
CA PRO A 397 0.77 14.98 17.68
C PRO A 397 -0.18 13.87 18.11
N GLY A 398 -1.28 14.26 18.77
CA GLY A 398 -2.16 13.31 19.44
C GLY A 398 -1.57 12.97 20.80
N ASN A 399 -2.44 12.82 21.81
CA ASN A 399 -2.05 12.70 23.21
C ASN A 399 -1.36 11.35 23.54
N VAL A 400 -0.25 11.05 22.87
CA VAL A 400 0.44 9.75 22.88
C VAL A 400 1.10 9.46 24.23
N ASN A 401 1.57 10.50 24.93
CA ASN A 401 2.17 10.39 26.26
C ASN A 401 1.17 10.63 27.41
N GLU A 402 -0.13 10.77 27.13
CA GLU A 402 -1.12 10.94 28.20
C GLU A 402 -1.34 9.64 28.97
N VAL A 403 -1.39 9.77 30.29
CA VAL A 403 -1.76 8.66 31.18
C VAL A 403 -3.26 8.44 31.04
N ILE A 404 -3.63 7.27 30.54
CA ILE A 404 -5.03 6.88 30.41
C ILE A 404 -5.47 6.14 31.66
N ASN A 405 -6.42 6.71 32.38
CA ASN A 405 -7.08 6.03 33.49
C ASN A 405 -8.17 5.07 32.95
N VAL A 406 -8.10 3.81 33.35
CA VAL A 406 -9.15 2.83 33.14
C VAL A 406 -10.26 3.15 34.14
N THR A 407 -11.41 3.55 33.64
CA THR A 407 -12.62 3.80 34.43
C THR A 407 -13.69 2.86 33.95
N MET A 408 -14.31 2.12 34.87
CA MET A 408 -15.55 1.41 34.58
C MET A 408 -16.70 2.39 34.86
N LYS A 409 -17.77 2.33 34.07
CA LYS A 409 -18.85 3.33 34.17
C LYS A 409 -19.58 3.31 35.53
N GLU A 410 -19.51 2.21 36.26
CA GLU A 410 -20.10 2.03 37.59
C GLU A 410 -19.38 2.87 38.68
N ASP A 411 -18.10 3.21 38.49
CA ASP A 411 -17.29 3.94 39.48
C ASP A 411 -17.61 5.45 39.58
N LEU A 412 -18.29 6.02 38.58
CA LEU A 412 -18.78 7.40 38.64
C LEU A 412 -20.09 7.52 39.45
N PHE A 413 -20.80 6.40 39.69
CA PHE A 413 -22.01 6.36 40.51
C PHE A 413 -21.74 5.91 41.96
N LEU A 414 -20.66 5.16 42.20
CA LEU A 414 -20.35 4.54 43.49
C LEU A 414 -19.12 5.13 44.20
N TYR A 415 -18.93 6.46 44.15
CA TYR A 415 -18.03 7.11 45.12
C TYR A 415 -18.56 7.00 46.58
N GLU A 416 -19.76 6.43 46.78
CA GLU A 416 -20.44 6.28 48.08
C GLU A 416 -20.77 4.84 48.50
N LEU A 417 -20.40 3.80 47.73
CA LEU A 417 -20.61 2.40 48.14
C LEU A 417 -19.30 1.62 47.99
N GLU A 418 -18.65 1.39 49.14
CA GLU A 418 -17.49 0.51 49.32
C GLU A 418 -17.83 -0.92 48.87
N GLU A 419 -17.63 -1.22 47.60
CA GLU A 419 -17.39 -2.57 47.08
C GLU A 419 -16.83 -2.39 45.66
N PHE A 420 -15.51 -2.23 45.54
CA PHE A 420 -14.84 -2.24 44.24
C PHE A 420 -15.18 -3.56 43.55
N SER A 421 -15.93 -3.52 42.44
CA SER A 421 -16.22 -4.74 41.71
C SER A 421 -14.90 -5.32 41.18
N ASN A 422 -14.73 -6.64 41.30
CA ASN A 422 -13.59 -7.36 40.72
C ASN A 422 -13.70 -7.49 39.18
N ASP A 423 -14.52 -6.66 38.55
CA ASP A 423 -14.78 -6.71 37.12
C ASP A 423 -13.55 -6.25 36.35
N THR A 424 -13.33 -6.91 35.22
CA THR A 424 -12.20 -6.63 34.35
C THR A 424 -12.66 -6.25 32.93
N ILE A 425 -11.86 -5.42 32.25
CA ILE A 425 -12.12 -4.96 30.89
C ILE A 425 -10.88 -5.11 30.02
N ASP A 426 -11.11 -5.43 28.74
CA ASP A 426 -10.06 -5.44 27.72
C ASP A 426 -10.01 -4.07 27.03
N LYS A 427 -8.81 -3.54 26.81
CA LYS A 427 -8.62 -2.22 26.21
C LYS A 427 -7.52 -2.24 25.15
N LYS A 428 -7.80 -1.64 24.01
CA LYS A 428 -6.79 -1.30 23.00
C LYS A 428 -6.11 0.01 23.37
N HIS A 429 -4.79 0.05 23.27
CA HIS A 429 -4.00 1.25 23.53
C HIS A 429 -2.80 1.31 22.60
N ASP A 430 -3.07 1.60 21.33
CA ASP A 430 -2.06 1.60 20.28
C ASP A 430 -1.14 2.82 20.40
N LEU A 431 0.15 2.63 20.09
CA LEU A 431 1.11 3.71 19.92
C LEU A 431 1.11 4.14 18.45
N VAL A 432 0.51 5.29 18.16
CA VAL A 432 0.43 5.86 16.81
C VAL A 432 1.43 7.02 16.69
N LEU A 433 2.50 6.80 15.95
CA LEU A 433 3.51 7.81 15.61
C LEU A 433 3.22 8.31 14.20
N PRO A 434 2.72 9.56 14.03
CA PRO A 434 2.41 10.09 12.71
C PRO A 434 3.67 10.37 11.89
N PRO A 435 3.54 10.50 10.56
CA PRO A 435 4.64 10.94 9.70
C PRO A 435 5.14 12.35 10.10
N PRO A 436 6.35 12.74 9.64
CA PRO A 436 6.88 14.08 9.88
C PRO A 436 5.86 15.19 9.53
N SER A 437 5.66 16.13 10.44
CA SER A 437 4.75 17.27 10.28
C SER A 437 5.39 18.55 10.84
N GLY A 438 4.76 19.72 10.66
CA GLY A 438 5.41 21.01 10.94
C GLY A 438 6.07 21.14 12.33
N ASN A 439 5.47 20.56 13.38
CA ASN A 439 6.00 20.61 14.75
C ASN A 439 6.63 19.30 15.23
N TRP A 440 6.58 18.23 14.42
CA TRP A 440 7.06 16.89 14.75
C TRP A 440 7.99 16.41 13.64
N GLU A 441 9.29 16.35 13.92
CA GLU A 441 10.30 16.01 12.89
C GLU A 441 10.19 14.57 12.37
N GLY A 442 9.41 13.72 13.04
CA GLY A 442 9.31 12.29 12.74
C GLY A 442 10.44 11.49 13.36
N LEU A 443 10.36 10.17 13.23
CA LEU A 443 11.47 9.30 13.56
C LEU A 443 12.57 9.44 12.51
N LYS A 444 13.82 9.47 12.95
CA LYS A 444 14.99 9.42 12.07
C LYS A 444 15.08 8.02 11.49
N GLY A 445 15.42 7.92 10.20
CA GLY A 445 15.69 6.63 9.59
C GLY A 445 17.05 6.06 10.01
N ASP A 446 17.24 4.76 9.77
CA ASP A 446 18.43 3.99 10.16
C ASP A 446 18.77 4.08 11.64
N ARG A 447 17.73 4.10 12.49
CA ARG A 447 17.84 4.15 13.95
C ARG A 447 17.01 3.05 14.59
N LYS A 448 17.41 2.70 15.81
CA LYS A 448 16.66 1.80 16.70
C LYS A 448 16.00 2.64 17.78
N TYR A 449 14.73 2.34 18.04
CA TYR A 449 13.91 3.00 19.05
C TYR A 449 13.41 1.98 20.04
N LEU A 450 13.26 2.41 21.29
CA LEU A 450 12.69 1.63 22.37
C LEU A 450 11.44 2.33 22.89
N PHE A 451 10.31 1.64 22.84
CA PHE A 451 9.04 2.13 23.38
C PHE A 451 8.59 1.22 24.51
N ARG A 452 8.12 1.81 25.61
CA ARG A 452 7.67 1.11 26.80
C ARG A 452 6.22 1.43 27.08
N LEU A 453 5.39 0.41 27.06
CA LEU A 453 4.03 0.45 27.62
C LEU A 453 4.11 0.11 29.10
N THR A 454 3.66 1.03 29.95
CA THR A 454 3.56 0.85 31.39
C THR A 454 2.09 0.72 31.79
N VAL A 455 1.77 -0.36 32.48
CA VAL A 455 0.43 -0.62 33.04
C VAL A 455 0.57 -0.71 34.55
N THR A 456 -0.02 0.22 35.28
CA THR A 456 0.00 0.22 36.75
C THR A 456 -1.41 -0.01 37.27
N CYS A 457 -1.62 -1.07 38.04
CA CYS A 457 -2.91 -1.43 38.61
C CYS A 457 -2.83 -1.51 40.13
N PRO A 458 -3.88 -1.09 40.87
CA PRO A 458 -3.93 -1.23 42.32
C PRO A 458 -4.04 -2.71 42.75
N ILE A 459 -3.36 -3.07 43.85
CA ILE A 459 -3.54 -4.34 44.56
C ILE A 459 -4.62 -4.13 45.62
N MET A 460 -5.65 -4.97 45.61
CA MET A 460 -6.60 -5.08 46.70
C MET A 460 -6.06 -6.12 47.68
N ASP A 461 -5.36 -5.69 48.72
CA ASP A 461 -5.08 -6.56 49.85
C ASP A 461 -6.28 -6.55 50.83
N ASP A 462 -6.47 -7.69 51.49
CA ASP A 462 -7.50 -8.04 52.49
C ASP A 462 -8.02 -6.82 53.29
N PRO A 463 -9.35 -6.67 53.52
CA PRO A 463 -9.96 -5.51 54.21
C PRO A 463 -9.55 -5.36 55.70
N SER A 464 -8.54 -6.10 56.16
CA SER A 464 -8.04 -6.05 57.53
C SER A 464 -6.79 -5.18 57.74
N ASP A 465 -6.12 -4.69 56.68
CA ASP A 465 -4.90 -3.89 56.85
C ASP A 465 -5.15 -2.39 56.68
N ASN A 466 -4.76 -1.62 57.71
CA ASN A 466 -5.01 -0.19 57.82
C ASN A 466 -4.40 0.58 56.62
N PHE A 467 -5.28 1.25 55.88
CA PHE A 467 -5.00 2.22 54.83
C PHE A 467 -3.85 3.18 55.17
N ASN A 468 -2.67 2.95 54.59
CA ASN A 468 -1.73 4.05 54.30
C ASN A 468 -0.67 3.74 53.22
N THR A 469 -0.78 2.63 52.50
CA THR A 469 0.03 2.37 51.29
C THR A 469 -0.84 1.68 50.26
N SER A 470 -1.31 2.42 49.24
CA SER A 470 -1.89 1.82 48.04
C SER A 470 -0.79 1.06 47.31
N VAL A 471 -0.66 -0.23 47.58
CA VAL A 471 0.30 -1.08 46.87
C VAL A 471 -0.23 -1.24 45.43
N SER A 472 0.57 -0.90 44.44
CA SER A 472 0.22 -1.03 43.02
C SER A 472 1.22 -1.95 42.32
N VAL A 473 0.74 -2.80 41.41
CA VAL A 473 1.61 -3.58 40.52
C VAL A 473 1.80 -2.83 39.22
N THR A 474 3.07 -2.68 38.82
CA THR A 474 3.44 -2.11 37.53
C THR A 474 3.97 -3.21 36.61
N SER A 475 3.32 -3.38 35.47
CA SER A 475 3.73 -4.26 34.37
C SER A 475 4.31 -3.42 33.24
N THR A 476 5.42 -3.88 32.65
CA THR A 476 6.10 -3.15 31.57
C THR A 476 6.28 -4.04 30.35
N THR A 477 6.00 -3.49 29.18
CA THR A 477 6.30 -4.13 27.89
C THR A 477 7.18 -3.20 27.06
N ASP A 478 8.39 -3.65 26.74
CA ASP A 478 9.41 -2.93 25.98
C ASP A 478 9.48 -3.47 24.56
N ILE A 479 9.32 -2.58 23.59
CA ILE A 479 9.20 -2.89 22.16
C ILE A 479 10.29 -2.15 21.40
N VAL A 480 11.02 -2.89 20.58
CA VAL A 480 12.08 -2.36 19.72
C VAL A 480 11.53 -2.14 18.33
N VAL A 481 11.78 -0.95 17.79
CA VAL A 481 11.49 -0.61 16.39
C VAL A 481 12.79 -0.25 15.70
N GLU A 482 13.10 -0.93 14.60
CA GLU A 482 14.20 -0.57 13.71
C GLU A 482 13.62 0.15 12.49
N THR A 483 14.15 1.32 12.17
CA THR A 483 13.72 2.13 11.03
C THR A 483 14.73 2.02 9.89
N ASN A 484 14.23 2.16 8.66
CA ASN A 484 15.03 2.28 7.44
C ASN A 484 14.88 3.68 6.86
N SER A 485 15.97 4.34 6.47
CA SER A 485 15.90 5.67 5.84
C SER A 485 15.84 5.56 4.31
N PRO A 486 15.12 6.46 3.62
CA PRO A 486 15.23 6.53 2.17
C PRO A 486 16.65 6.99 1.76
N PRO A 487 17.15 6.55 0.59
CA PRO A 487 18.38 7.10 0.03
C PRO A 487 18.33 8.62 -0.07
N VAL A 488 19.42 9.28 0.31
CA VAL A 488 19.57 10.74 0.21
C VAL A 488 19.66 11.12 -1.25
N THR A 489 18.52 11.50 -1.81
CA THR A 489 18.33 11.85 -3.22
C THR A 489 19.09 13.14 -3.53
N GLN A 490 19.90 13.10 -4.60
CA GLN A 490 20.68 14.24 -5.07
C GLN A 490 19.87 15.15 -6.01
N SER A 491 20.39 16.36 -6.28
CA SER A 491 19.72 17.32 -7.15
C SER A 491 19.49 16.80 -8.56
N LEU A 492 18.29 17.04 -9.10
CA LEU A 492 17.92 16.71 -10.47
C LEU A 492 18.21 17.90 -11.40
N ASP A 493 19.09 17.69 -12.38
CA ASP A 493 19.37 18.63 -13.47
C ASP A 493 18.65 18.18 -14.76
N VAL A 494 17.99 19.12 -15.43
CA VAL A 494 17.30 18.85 -16.71
C VAL A 494 17.70 19.90 -17.74
N ALA A 495 18.11 19.45 -18.93
CA ALA A 495 18.50 20.32 -20.03
C ALA A 495 17.92 19.83 -21.39
N PRO A 496 17.48 20.74 -22.27
CA PRO A 496 17.36 22.20 -22.08
C PRO A 496 16.19 22.59 -21.16
N LEU A 497 16.21 23.80 -20.58
CA LEU A 497 15.12 24.29 -19.71
C LEU A 497 13.86 24.72 -20.48
N GLN A 498 13.96 24.83 -21.81
CA GLN A 498 12.86 25.18 -22.69
C GLN A 498 12.90 24.33 -23.96
N GLY A 499 11.74 24.02 -24.53
CA GLY A 499 11.66 23.25 -25.77
C GLY A 499 10.27 23.19 -26.37
N VAL A 500 10.12 22.38 -27.40
CA VAL A 500 8.85 22.10 -28.06
C VAL A 500 8.34 20.74 -27.58
N ALA A 501 7.09 20.69 -27.15
CA ALA A 501 6.46 19.47 -26.63
C ALA A 501 6.52 18.33 -27.65
N PHE A 502 6.72 17.10 -27.17
CA PHE A 502 6.84 15.88 -27.98
C PHE A 502 7.98 15.81 -29.01
N ILE A 503 8.71 16.90 -29.25
CA ILE A 503 9.83 16.96 -30.22
C ILE A 503 11.17 17.07 -29.51
N THR A 504 11.31 18.03 -28.58
CA THR A 504 12.58 18.29 -27.93
C THR A 504 12.92 17.13 -27.00
N THR A 505 14.10 16.53 -27.20
CA THR A 505 14.68 15.57 -26.26
C THR A 505 15.29 16.33 -25.09
N PHE A 506 14.82 16.03 -23.89
CA PHE A 506 15.33 16.55 -22.63
C PHE A 506 16.19 15.48 -21.95
N THR A 507 17.36 15.89 -21.48
CA THR A 507 18.26 15.03 -20.72
C THR A 507 18.10 15.31 -19.22
N PHE A 508 17.73 14.27 -18.47
CA PHE A 508 17.64 14.27 -17.02
C PHE A 508 18.93 13.69 -16.45
N LYS A 509 19.51 14.35 -15.45
CA LYS A 509 20.76 13.93 -14.81
C LYS A 509 20.71 14.15 -13.30
N THR A 510 21.28 13.22 -12.55
CA THR A 510 21.46 13.32 -11.09
C THR A 510 22.82 12.76 -10.69
N GLN A 511 23.23 13.03 -9.44
CA GLN A 511 24.32 12.30 -8.79
C GLN A 511 23.75 11.04 -8.09
N ARG A 512 24.64 10.12 -7.72
CA ARG A 512 24.26 8.91 -6.99
C ARG A 512 23.67 9.30 -5.63
N ALA A 513 22.50 8.73 -5.31
CA ALA A 513 21.94 8.85 -3.97
C ALA A 513 22.90 8.23 -2.95
N LEU A 514 23.02 8.88 -1.79
CA LEU A 514 23.82 8.36 -0.69
C LEU A 514 22.91 7.50 0.18
N ASP A 515 23.33 6.28 0.46
CA ASP A 515 22.55 5.30 1.19
C ASP A 515 23.47 4.48 2.10
N LYS A 516 22.87 3.76 3.05
CA LYS A 516 23.60 2.89 3.96
C LYS A 516 24.22 1.70 3.21
N ASP A 517 25.42 1.33 3.63
CA ASP A 517 26.17 0.23 3.02
C ASP A 517 25.35 -1.06 3.05
N GLY A 518 25.12 -1.62 1.86
CA GLY A 518 24.38 -2.86 1.66
C GLY A 518 22.88 -2.69 1.41
N ASP A 519 22.33 -1.47 1.38
CA ASP A 519 20.90 -1.24 1.09
C ASP A 519 20.63 -0.94 -0.39
N GLY A 520 21.69 -0.85 -1.22
CA GLY A 520 21.58 -0.84 -2.69
C GLY A 520 21.11 -2.18 -3.31
N PRO A 521 21.01 -2.31 -4.63
CA PRO A 521 21.18 -1.26 -5.64
C PRO A 521 20.04 -0.23 -5.57
N THR A 522 20.36 1.04 -5.84
CA THR A 522 19.37 2.13 -5.83
C THR A 522 18.59 2.17 -7.15
N LEU A 523 17.27 2.31 -7.04
CA LEU A 523 16.36 2.52 -8.17
C LEU A 523 16.04 4.02 -8.31
N TYR A 524 16.37 4.61 -9.45
CA TYR A 524 16.05 6.00 -9.80
C TYR A 524 14.80 6.05 -10.67
N LYS A 525 13.78 6.78 -10.25
CA LYS A 525 12.59 7.08 -11.04
C LYS A 525 12.62 8.54 -11.47
N PHE A 526 12.77 8.76 -12.76
CA PHE A 526 12.70 10.08 -13.37
C PHE A 526 11.28 10.31 -13.84
N GLY A 527 10.70 11.46 -13.51
CA GLY A 527 9.32 11.75 -13.87
C GLY A 527 8.99 13.23 -13.90
N PHE A 528 7.73 13.51 -14.19
CA PHE A 528 7.15 14.84 -14.14
C PHE A 528 5.71 14.80 -13.65
N THR A 529 5.22 15.92 -13.13
CA THR A 529 3.84 16.06 -12.67
C THR A 529 3.02 16.81 -13.71
N LEU A 530 1.88 16.26 -14.10
CA LEU A 530 0.95 16.87 -15.06
C LEU A 530 -0.48 16.76 -14.54
N ASN A 531 -1.21 17.88 -14.46
CA ASN A 531 -2.58 17.94 -13.92
C ASN A 531 -2.72 17.22 -12.54
N GLN A 532 -1.75 17.42 -11.63
CA GLN A 532 -1.68 16.78 -10.30
C GLN A 532 -1.44 15.26 -10.30
N ARG A 533 -1.20 14.63 -11.45
CA ARG A 533 -0.77 13.23 -11.56
C ARG A 533 0.74 13.18 -11.80
N ASP A 534 1.42 12.31 -11.07
CA ASP A 534 2.83 12.01 -11.30
C ASP A 534 2.99 10.97 -12.40
N ILE A 535 3.83 11.27 -13.39
CA ILE A 535 4.14 10.41 -14.51
C ILE A 535 5.61 10.01 -14.44
N VAL A 536 5.86 8.71 -14.30
CA VAL A 536 7.22 8.15 -14.32
C VAL A 536 7.62 7.87 -15.77
N LEU A 537 8.67 8.55 -16.23
CA LEU A 537 9.23 8.35 -17.56
C LEU A 537 10.05 7.05 -17.60
N TRP A 538 10.97 6.92 -16.66
CA TRP A 538 11.94 5.82 -16.59
C TRP A 538 12.18 5.40 -15.15
N THR A 539 12.22 4.08 -14.93
CA THR A 539 12.67 3.47 -13.66
C THR A 539 14.00 2.77 -13.90
N LEU A 540 15.12 3.36 -13.52
CA LEU A 540 16.46 2.85 -13.85
C LEU A 540 17.22 2.44 -12.58
N GLY A 541 17.74 1.21 -12.55
CA GLY A 541 18.62 0.77 -11.47
C GLY A 541 20.08 1.17 -11.73
N GLU A 542 20.71 1.86 -10.76
CA GLU A 542 22.11 2.29 -10.81
C GLU A 542 22.49 3.21 -12.00
N VAL A 543 21.51 3.73 -12.75
CA VAL A 543 21.72 4.68 -13.86
C VAL A 543 21.17 6.04 -13.48
N THR A 544 22.02 7.05 -13.52
CA THR A 544 21.75 8.40 -13.01
C THR A 544 21.39 9.42 -14.08
N ASN A 545 21.12 8.96 -15.31
CA ASN A 545 20.66 9.82 -16.39
C ASN A 545 19.66 9.11 -17.31
N CYS A 546 18.80 9.89 -17.94
CA CYS A 546 17.92 9.40 -18.99
C CYS A 546 17.55 10.52 -19.97
N GLU A 547 16.97 10.14 -21.09
CA GLU A 547 16.45 11.06 -22.11
C GLU A 547 14.97 10.79 -22.34
N ALA A 548 14.19 11.86 -22.47
CA ALA A 548 12.75 11.78 -22.69
C ALA A 548 12.21 13.02 -23.41
N THR A 549 11.01 12.90 -23.99
CA THR A 549 10.24 14.05 -24.48
C THR A 549 9.20 14.44 -23.44
N LEU A 550 8.89 15.73 -23.34
CA LEU A 550 7.94 16.26 -22.35
C LEU A 550 6.65 16.78 -23.02
N PRO A 551 5.50 16.73 -22.31
CA PRO A 551 4.23 17.28 -22.76
C PRO A 551 4.20 18.81 -22.75
N TYR A 552 3.08 19.37 -23.21
CA TYR A 552 2.75 20.78 -23.03
C TYR A 552 1.97 21.02 -21.72
N SER A 553 2.27 22.14 -21.07
CA SER A 553 1.53 22.66 -19.92
C SER A 553 1.68 24.18 -19.85
N ASP A 554 0.58 24.90 -19.60
CA ASP A 554 0.58 26.38 -19.52
C ASP A 554 1.52 26.92 -18.43
N ASN A 555 1.64 26.19 -17.33
CA ASN A 555 2.47 26.58 -16.18
C ASN A 555 3.89 26.00 -16.24
N GLY A 556 4.25 25.35 -17.36
CA GLY A 556 5.42 24.49 -17.48
C GLY A 556 5.18 23.11 -16.87
N VAL A 557 6.16 22.23 -17.03
CA VAL A 557 6.13 20.82 -16.62
C VAL A 557 7.09 20.64 -15.44
N PRO A 558 6.60 20.55 -14.19
CA PRO A 558 7.41 20.27 -13.02
C PRO A 558 8.03 18.87 -13.12
N THR A 559 9.33 18.74 -12.94
CA THR A 559 10.03 17.45 -12.95
C THR A 559 10.28 16.95 -11.53
N PHE A 560 10.48 15.65 -11.36
CA PHE A 560 10.88 15.06 -10.08
C PHE A 560 11.82 13.88 -10.27
N LEU A 561 12.57 13.60 -9.21
CA LEU A 561 13.39 12.42 -9.04
C LEU A 561 12.96 11.70 -7.77
N GLU A 562 12.77 10.40 -7.86
CA GLU A 562 12.60 9.54 -6.69
C GLU A 562 13.71 8.48 -6.69
N SER A 563 14.37 8.28 -5.55
CA SER A 563 15.40 7.26 -5.36
C SER A 563 14.96 6.27 -4.29
N CYS A 564 14.95 4.99 -4.61
CA CYS A 564 14.52 3.92 -3.69
C CYS A 564 15.64 2.93 -3.43
N ASP A 565 15.73 2.44 -2.20
CA ASP A 565 16.63 1.36 -1.80
C ASP A 565 16.06 -0.03 -2.14
N SER A 566 16.78 -1.08 -1.74
CA SER A 566 16.39 -2.48 -1.93
C SER A 566 15.21 -2.94 -1.06
N PHE A 567 14.93 -2.26 0.05
CA PHE A 567 13.75 -2.50 0.90
C PHE A 567 12.49 -1.79 0.38
N GLY A 568 12.64 -0.89 -0.60
CA GLY A 568 11.56 -0.13 -1.21
C GLY A 568 11.25 1.19 -0.51
N THR A 569 12.10 1.66 0.40
CA THR A 569 11.97 3.00 0.99
C THR A 569 12.48 4.03 -0.02
N CYS A 570 11.65 5.03 -0.35
CA CYS A 570 11.92 5.99 -1.41
C CYS A 570 12.02 7.42 -0.89
N GLY A 571 13.04 8.15 -1.34
CA GLY A 571 13.18 9.59 -1.15
C GLY A 571 12.80 10.32 -2.44
N ARG A 572 12.08 11.45 -2.32
CA ARG A 572 11.65 12.24 -3.48
C ARG A 572 12.17 13.67 -3.41
N LEU A 573 12.64 14.16 -4.55
CA LEU A 573 13.08 15.54 -4.75
C LEU A 573 12.39 16.15 -5.98
N LEU A 574 11.92 17.39 -5.85
CA LEU A 574 11.42 18.17 -6.97
C LEU A 574 12.59 18.75 -7.78
N GLY A 575 12.51 18.62 -9.10
CA GLY A 575 13.46 19.19 -10.06
C GLY A 575 12.99 20.51 -10.66
N PRO A 576 13.70 21.02 -11.69
CA PRO A 576 13.33 22.23 -12.38
C PRO A 576 12.00 22.09 -13.13
N THR A 577 11.26 23.19 -13.24
CA THR A 577 10.06 23.26 -14.10
C THR A 577 10.47 23.62 -15.53
N ILE A 578 10.12 22.76 -16.48
CA ILE A 578 10.51 22.90 -17.89
C ILE A 578 9.43 23.60 -18.69
N GLN A 579 9.81 24.61 -19.46
CA GLN A 579 8.87 25.39 -20.28
C GLN A 579 8.75 24.76 -21.67
N THR A 580 7.59 24.22 -21.99
CA THR A 580 7.32 23.63 -23.30
C THR A 580 6.31 24.47 -24.07
N LYS A 581 6.47 24.51 -25.39
CA LYS A 581 5.48 25.11 -26.31
C LYS A 581 4.85 24.04 -27.17
N LEU A 582 3.58 24.22 -27.53
CA LEU A 582 2.95 23.36 -28.52
C LEU A 582 3.67 23.49 -29.87
N PRO A 583 3.75 22.41 -30.65
CA PRO A 583 4.34 22.44 -31.98
C PRO A 583 3.50 23.26 -32.96
N ASP A 584 4.13 24.11 -33.77
CA ASP A 584 3.44 24.92 -34.79
C ASP A 584 2.87 24.09 -35.95
N ASN A 585 3.43 22.89 -36.22
CA ASN A 585 3.18 22.15 -37.47
C ASN A 585 3.35 20.62 -37.33
N ILE A 586 2.90 20.02 -36.22
CA ILE A 586 2.86 18.56 -36.10
C ILE A 586 1.52 18.01 -36.61
N ASP A 587 1.62 16.98 -37.44
CA ASP A 587 0.50 16.09 -37.75
C ASP A 587 0.06 15.36 -36.46
N LYS A 588 -1.09 15.75 -35.92
CA LYS A 588 -1.69 15.15 -34.72
C LYS A 588 -1.85 13.64 -34.87
N GLU A 589 -2.01 13.15 -36.09
CA GLU A 589 -2.08 11.73 -36.39
C GLU A 589 -0.77 11.03 -35.97
N VAL A 590 0.40 11.63 -36.21
CA VAL A 590 1.70 11.07 -35.82
C VAL A 590 1.83 10.95 -34.30
N ILE A 591 1.29 11.91 -33.54
CA ILE A 591 1.28 11.83 -32.07
C ILE A 591 0.32 10.74 -31.60
N LEU A 592 -0.88 10.66 -32.17
CA LEU A 592 -1.86 9.61 -31.87
C LEU A 592 -1.34 8.21 -32.23
N GLN A 593 -0.51 8.07 -33.27
CA GLN A 593 0.13 6.81 -33.60
C GLN A 593 1.05 6.30 -32.48
N ARG A 594 1.61 7.17 -31.62
CA ARG A 594 2.37 6.72 -30.43
C ARG A 594 1.50 5.90 -29.48
N PHE A 595 0.29 6.40 -29.19
CA PHE A 595 -0.70 5.69 -28.37
C PHE A 595 -1.18 4.40 -29.07
N ILE A 596 -1.60 4.50 -30.34
CA ILE A 596 -2.16 3.37 -31.09
C ILE A 596 -1.14 2.22 -31.17
N ALA A 597 0.13 2.52 -31.48
CA ALA A 597 1.19 1.51 -31.57
C ALA A 597 1.41 0.78 -30.23
N LYS A 598 1.28 1.48 -29.09
CA LYS A 598 1.40 0.88 -27.76
C LYS A 598 0.22 -0.02 -27.40
N ILE A 599 -1.01 0.40 -27.72
CA ILE A 599 -2.19 -0.45 -27.56
C ILE A 599 -2.11 -1.69 -28.46
N ASP A 600 -1.70 -1.55 -29.72
CA ASP A 600 -1.54 -2.68 -30.65
C ASP A 600 -0.43 -3.65 -30.22
N ALA A 601 0.62 -3.13 -29.58
CA ALA A 601 1.67 -3.93 -28.95
C ALA A 601 1.19 -4.65 -27.68
N LYS A 602 0.03 -4.28 -27.11
CA LYS A 602 -0.48 -4.66 -25.78
C LYS A 602 0.40 -4.18 -24.63
N ASP A 603 1.08 -3.05 -24.80
CA ASP A 603 1.80 -2.33 -23.74
C ASP A 603 0.84 -1.31 -23.14
N TYR A 604 -0.20 -1.80 -22.45
CA TYR A 604 -1.34 -0.97 -22.05
C TYR A 604 -0.94 0.13 -21.07
N ASP A 605 -0.08 -0.17 -20.10
CA ASP A 605 0.42 0.79 -19.12
C ASP A 605 1.02 2.05 -19.79
N ARG A 606 1.94 1.85 -20.73
CA ARG A 606 2.53 2.94 -21.51
C ARG A 606 1.53 3.55 -22.49
N GLY A 607 0.63 2.76 -23.07
CA GLY A 607 -0.42 3.24 -23.97
C GLY A 607 -1.36 4.23 -23.29
N PHE A 608 -1.95 3.86 -22.16
CA PHE A 608 -2.85 4.73 -21.39
C PHE A 608 -2.13 5.96 -20.83
N THR A 609 -0.88 5.81 -20.39
CA THR A 609 -0.02 6.94 -20.01
C THR A 609 0.17 7.92 -21.17
N GLU A 610 0.50 7.44 -22.38
CA GLU A 610 0.62 8.30 -23.56
C GLU A 610 -0.71 8.98 -23.92
N ALA A 611 -1.84 8.25 -23.85
CA ALA A 611 -3.16 8.85 -24.07
C ALA A 611 -3.44 10.01 -23.11
N PHE A 612 -3.15 9.83 -21.82
CA PHE A 612 -3.28 10.87 -20.80
C PHE A 612 -2.39 12.09 -21.08
N ILE A 613 -1.12 11.88 -21.43
CA ILE A 613 -0.16 12.93 -21.75
C ILE A 613 -0.64 13.74 -22.96
N ILE A 614 -1.12 13.07 -24.00
CA ILE A 614 -1.63 13.70 -25.23
C ILE A 614 -2.88 14.54 -24.90
N LEU A 615 -3.89 13.94 -24.27
CA LEU A 615 -5.13 14.63 -23.92
C LEU A 615 -4.92 15.79 -22.93
N SER A 616 -3.94 15.69 -22.06
CA SER A 616 -3.60 16.76 -21.13
C SER A 616 -2.90 17.95 -21.80
N SER A 617 -2.23 17.71 -22.94
CA SER A 617 -1.45 18.72 -23.68
C SER A 617 -2.31 19.54 -24.66
N TYR A 618 -3.40 18.98 -25.17
CA TYR A 618 -4.35 19.65 -26.06
C TYR A 618 -5.68 19.79 -25.30
N LYS A 619 -6.05 21.00 -24.84
CA LYS A 619 -7.21 21.28 -23.95
C LYS A 619 -8.32 22.15 -24.62
N SER A 620 -8.51 22.08 -25.94
CA SER A 620 -9.39 23.01 -26.70
C SER A 620 -10.53 22.30 -27.45
N ASP A 621 -11.48 22.98 -28.12
CA ASP A 621 -12.61 22.36 -28.86
C ASP A 621 -12.23 21.28 -29.92
N GLU A 622 -10.94 21.09 -30.21
CA GLU A 622 -10.40 19.95 -30.97
C GLU A 622 -10.20 18.66 -30.13
N ASP A 623 -10.50 18.71 -28.83
CA ASP A 623 -10.39 17.64 -27.82
C ASP A 623 -11.31 16.46 -28.13
N ASP A 624 -12.50 16.73 -28.67
CA ASP A 624 -13.52 15.70 -28.92
C ASP A 624 -13.03 14.67 -29.94
N LYS A 625 -12.27 15.09 -30.96
CA LYS A 625 -11.74 14.17 -31.98
C LYS A 625 -10.63 13.27 -31.44
N ILE A 626 -9.73 13.82 -30.62
CA ILE A 626 -8.65 13.04 -30.01
C ILE A 626 -9.25 12.05 -29.00
N LYS A 627 -10.18 12.50 -28.17
CA LYS A 627 -10.94 11.64 -27.24
C LYS A 627 -11.71 10.54 -27.97
N GLU A 628 -12.37 10.86 -29.08
CA GLU A 628 -13.10 9.89 -29.90
C GLU A 628 -12.15 8.82 -30.48
N VAL A 629 -10.98 9.21 -30.96
CA VAL A 629 -9.96 8.26 -31.47
C VAL A 629 -9.46 7.35 -30.34
N VAL A 630 -9.15 7.91 -29.16
CA VAL A 630 -8.72 7.12 -27.99
C VAL A 630 -9.81 6.15 -27.56
N ALA A 631 -11.04 6.63 -27.37
CA ALA A 631 -12.17 5.82 -26.97
C ALA A 631 -12.47 4.70 -27.98
N ARG A 632 -12.48 5.01 -29.28
CA ARG A 632 -12.68 4.03 -30.34
C ARG A 632 -11.60 2.96 -30.31
N LYS A 633 -10.32 3.32 -30.16
CA LYS A 633 -9.23 2.36 -30.13
C LYS A 633 -9.27 1.46 -28.89
N VAL A 634 -9.61 2.02 -27.73
CA VAL A 634 -9.83 1.23 -26.50
C VAL A 634 -10.99 0.25 -26.71
N ASN A 635 -12.09 0.70 -27.30
CA ASN A 635 -13.23 -0.16 -27.57
C ASN A 635 -12.90 -1.30 -28.56
N GLU A 636 -12.18 -1.00 -29.64
CA GLU A 636 -11.72 -2.01 -30.61
C GLU A 636 -10.90 -3.12 -29.92
N GLU A 637 -10.01 -2.77 -28.99
CA GLU A 637 -9.20 -3.76 -28.27
C GLU A 637 -10.01 -4.54 -27.22
N VAL A 638 -10.97 -3.89 -26.54
CA VAL A 638 -11.91 -4.58 -25.63
C VAL A 638 -12.75 -5.61 -26.41
N GLU A 639 -13.34 -5.22 -27.54
CA GLU A 639 -14.21 -6.08 -28.36
C GLU A 639 -13.46 -7.32 -28.89
N LYS A 640 -12.19 -7.16 -29.23
CA LYS A 640 -11.31 -8.27 -29.64
C LYS A 640 -11.23 -9.37 -28.57
N TYR A 641 -11.19 -9.01 -27.29
CA TYR A 641 -11.18 -9.98 -26.19
C TYR A 641 -12.55 -10.49 -25.78
N VAL A 642 -13.59 -9.65 -25.90
CA VAL A 642 -14.99 -10.09 -25.74
C VAL A 642 -15.30 -11.23 -26.71
N ASN A 643 -14.70 -11.23 -27.91
CA ASN A 643 -14.90 -12.25 -28.94
C ASN A 643 -13.86 -13.40 -28.95
N SER A 644 -12.81 -13.36 -28.11
CA SER A 644 -11.73 -14.38 -28.12
C SER A 644 -11.99 -15.57 -27.20
N ASP A 645 -11.47 -16.76 -27.49
CA ASP A 645 -11.50 -17.88 -26.55
C ASP A 645 -10.66 -17.59 -25.29
N VAL A 646 -11.07 -18.13 -24.14
CA VAL A 646 -10.37 -17.93 -22.88
C VAL A 646 -9.13 -18.84 -22.82
N ASN A 647 -7.97 -18.22 -22.57
CA ASN A 647 -6.72 -18.92 -22.28
C ASN A 647 -5.84 -18.03 -21.37
N ASP A 648 -4.79 -18.61 -20.77
CA ASP A 648 -3.98 -17.93 -19.75
C ASP A 648 -3.30 -16.65 -20.27
N VAL A 649 -2.83 -16.65 -21.52
CA VAL A 649 -2.18 -15.47 -22.13
C VAL A 649 -3.20 -14.37 -22.37
N VAL A 650 -4.40 -14.72 -22.84
CA VAL A 650 -5.51 -13.79 -23.05
C VAL A 650 -5.95 -13.19 -21.72
N LEU A 651 -6.14 -14.02 -20.69
CA LEU A 651 -6.56 -13.59 -19.35
C LEU A 651 -5.56 -12.60 -18.73
N SER A 652 -4.26 -12.85 -18.85
CA SER A 652 -3.23 -11.91 -18.39
C SER A 652 -3.34 -10.54 -19.08
N ASN A 653 -3.53 -10.51 -20.40
CA ASN A 653 -3.67 -9.26 -21.14
C ASN A 653 -4.97 -8.53 -20.79
N VAL A 654 -6.07 -9.27 -20.58
CA VAL A 654 -7.36 -8.70 -20.19
C VAL A 654 -7.24 -8.04 -18.82
N ASN A 655 -6.64 -8.70 -17.84
CA ASN A 655 -6.46 -8.11 -16.51
C ASN A 655 -5.63 -6.82 -16.56
N GLU A 656 -4.56 -6.79 -17.37
CA GLU A 656 -3.75 -5.59 -17.56
C GLU A 656 -4.52 -4.45 -18.25
N LEU A 657 -5.30 -4.77 -19.30
CA LEU A 657 -6.17 -3.80 -19.98
C LEU A 657 -7.21 -3.20 -19.01
N MET A 658 -7.89 -4.05 -18.24
CA MET A 658 -8.93 -3.63 -17.30
C MET A 658 -8.38 -2.72 -16.19
N ARG A 659 -7.21 -3.06 -15.64
CA ARG A 659 -6.53 -2.23 -14.63
C ARG A 659 -6.24 -0.82 -15.17
N ASN A 660 -5.67 -0.73 -16.37
CA ASN A 660 -5.33 0.54 -16.98
C ASN A 660 -6.57 1.37 -17.36
N ILE A 661 -7.65 0.72 -17.82
CA ILE A 661 -8.93 1.39 -18.04
C ILE A 661 -9.42 2.02 -16.73
N ASN A 662 -9.44 1.29 -15.63
CA ASN A 662 -9.88 1.81 -14.33
C ASN A 662 -9.03 3.01 -13.88
N GLU A 663 -7.71 2.85 -13.91
CA GLU A 663 -6.76 3.85 -13.40
C GLU A 663 -6.84 5.18 -14.15
N PHE A 664 -7.08 5.13 -15.46
CA PHE A 664 -7.10 6.32 -16.32
C PHE A 664 -8.51 6.82 -16.66
N ASN A 665 -9.59 6.10 -16.33
CA ASN A 665 -10.94 6.52 -16.75
C ASN A 665 -11.37 7.86 -16.16
N SER A 666 -10.93 8.23 -14.95
CA SER A 666 -11.20 9.56 -14.39
C SER A 666 -10.72 10.69 -15.30
N ASP A 667 -9.64 10.42 -16.03
CA ASP A 667 -8.94 11.41 -16.84
C ASP A 667 -9.36 11.31 -18.32
N LEU A 668 -9.59 10.08 -18.82
CA LEU A 668 -10.00 9.81 -20.20
C LEU A 668 -11.49 10.04 -20.44
N GLN A 669 -12.34 9.88 -19.42
CA GLN A 669 -13.80 9.99 -19.51
C GLN A 669 -14.37 9.14 -20.65
N LEU A 670 -14.13 7.82 -20.61
CA LEU A 670 -14.54 6.94 -21.69
C LEU A 670 -16.07 6.95 -21.90
N PRO A 671 -16.54 6.91 -23.16
CA PRO A 671 -17.96 6.83 -23.47
C PRO A 671 -18.66 5.61 -22.85
N GLU A 672 -19.95 5.75 -22.56
CA GLU A 672 -20.73 4.73 -21.84
C GLU A 672 -20.78 3.38 -22.59
N ASP A 673 -20.80 3.38 -23.92
CA ASP A 673 -20.74 2.18 -24.76
C ASP A 673 -19.44 1.39 -24.56
N VAL A 674 -18.30 2.08 -24.45
CA VAL A 674 -17.00 1.45 -24.15
C VAL A 674 -17.03 0.82 -22.76
N ILE A 675 -17.54 1.56 -21.76
CA ILE A 675 -17.70 1.04 -20.39
C ILE A 675 -18.57 -0.21 -20.39
N ASN A 676 -19.68 -0.23 -21.14
CA ASN A 676 -20.55 -1.42 -21.23
C ASN A 676 -19.82 -2.64 -21.81
N ASN A 677 -18.95 -2.45 -22.81
CA ASN A 677 -18.14 -3.53 -23.36
C ASN A 677 -17.07 -4.02 -22.38
N VAL A 678 -16.50 -3.12 -21.57
CA VAL A 678 -15.59 -3.45 -20.45
C VAL A 678 -16.30 -4.32 -19.40
N VAL A 679 -17.57 -4.04 -19.09
CA VAL A 679 -18.39 -4.89 -18.19
C VAL A 679 -18.58 -6.30 -18.77
N ARG A 680 -18.91 -6.39 -20.07
CA ARG A 680 -19.06 -7.67 -20.76
C ARG A 680 -17.77 -8.48 -20.72
N LEU A 681 -16.63 -7.80 -20.93
CA LEU A 681 -15.32 -8.39 -20.83
C LEU A 681 -15.07 -8.94 -19.43
N ARG A 682 -15.24 -8.12 -18.38
CA ARG A 682 -15.11 -8.56 -16.98
C ARG A 682 -15.96 -9.79 -16.68
N ASN A 683 -17.26 -9.75 -17.00
CA ASN A 683 -18.19 -10.84 -16.66
C ASN A 683 -17.80 -12.16 -17.33
N LYS A 684 -17.22 -12.10 -18.54
CA LYS A 684 -16.72 -13.29 -19.24
C LYS A 684 -15.52 -13.93 -18.54
N PHE A 685 -14.62 -13.14 -17.96
CA PHE A 685 -13.39 -13.61 -17.32
C PHE A 685 -13.49 -13.75 -15.79
N SER A 686 -14.66 -13.45 -15.20
CA SER A 686 -14.95 -13.48 -13.76
C SER A 686 -15.02 -14.90 -13.15
N ASP A 687 -15.28 -15.93 -13.95
CA ASP A 687 -15.59 -17.29 -13.46
C ASP A 687 -14.46 -18.31 -13.67
N GLU A 688 -13.36 -17.95 -14.34
CA GLU A 688 -12.30 -18.90 -14.66
C GLU A 688 -11.11 -18.83 -13.68
N PRO A 689 -10.75 -19.95 -13.00
CA PRO A 689 -9.58 -19.99 -12.14
C PRO A 689 -8.31 -19.88 -12.97
N ILE A 690 -7.47 -18.89 -12.66
CA ILE A 690 -6.14 -18.72 -13.26
C ILE A 690 -5.32 -20.00 -13.01
N LYS A 691 -5.00 -20.74 -14.07
CA LYS A 691 -4.06 -21.86 -14.00
C LYS A 691 -2.65 -21.36 -14.27
N TYR A 692 -1.93 -21.08 -13.19
CA TYR A 692 -0.52 -20.75 -13.27
C TYR A 692 0.29 -21.94 -13.80
N THR A 693 1.14 -21.69 -14.78
CA THR A 693 2.12 -22.69 -15.24
C THR A 693 3.24 -22.82 -14.21
N GLN A 694 3.95 -23.96 -14.21
CA GLN A 694 4.98 -24.35 -13.24
C GLN A 694 6.11 -23.33 -13.00
N ARG A 695 6.26 -22.31 -13.86
CA ARG A 695 7.15 -21.15 -13.67
C ARG A 695 6.61 -20.02 -12.81
N GLN A 696 5.29 -19.77 -12.84
CA GLN A 696 4.64 -18.80 -11.95
C GLN A 696 4.54 -19.34 -10.51
N LEU A 697 4.71 -20.65 -10.33
CA LEU A 697 4.84 -21.33 -9.03
C LEU A 697 6.23 -21.16 -8.37
N LEU A 698 7.22 -20.61 -9.07
CA LEU A 698 8.58 -20.43 -8.52
C LEU A 698 8.78 -19.08 -7.81
N SER A 699 7.92 -18.07 -8.05
CA SER A 699 7.85 -16.85 -7.22
C SER A 699 6.83 -16.95 -6.08
N PHE A 700 6.00 -17.99 -6.10
CA PHE A 700 5.02 -18.33 -5.06
C PHE A 700 5.31 -19.73 -4.52
N ARG A 701 6.44 -19.91 -3.83
CA ARG A 701 6.62 -21.12 -3.02
C ARG A 701 5.69 -21.07 -1.83
N GLY A 702 4.56 -21.76 -2.01
CA GLY A 702 3.55 -22.03 -1.01
C GLY A 702 2.21 -21.41 -1.35
N LYS A 703 1.51 -21.91 -2.38
CA LYS A 703 0.05 -22.03 -2.40
C LYS A 703 -0.45 -22.83 -3.61
N ARG A 704 -1.45 -23.69 -3.36
CA ARG A 704 -2.14 -24.50 -4.37
C ARG A 704 -2.73 -23.59 -5.45
N ALA A 705 -2.73 -24.10 -6.69
CA ALA A 705 -3.08 -23.43 -7.94
C ALA A 705 -4.58 -23.03 -8.09
N SER A 706 -5.18 -22.42 -7.06
CA SER A 706 -6.57 -21.95 -7.08
C SER A 706 -6.83 -20.68 -6.24
N SER A 707 -5.80 -19.95 -5.80
CA SER A 707 -5.98 -18.81 -4.90
C SER A 707 -6.21 -17.50 -5.64
N LEU A 708 -7.41 -16.93 -5.47
CA LEU A 708 -7.74 -15.55 -5.82
C LEU A 708 -6.91 -14.59 -4.96
N THR A 709 -6.23 -13.60 -5.55
CA THR A 709 -5.43 -12.61 -4.81
C THR A 709 -6.27 -11.41 -4.39
N VAL A 710 -5.83 -10.66 -3.38
CA VAL A 710 -6.48 -9.38 -2.97
C VAL A 710 -6.56 -8.41 -4.14
N HIS A 711 -5.53 -8.41 -5.01
CA HIS A 711 -5.47 -7.56 -6.19
C HIS A 711 -6.53 -7.92 -7.24
N ASP A 712 -6.82 -9.21 -7.44
CA ASP A 712 -7.89 -9.65 -8.35
C ASP A 712 -9.27 -9.17 -7.86
N VAL A 713 -9.50 -9.23 -6.55
CA VAL A 713 -10.72 -8.72 -5.91
C VAL A 713 -10.81 -7.20 -6.08
N GLN A 714 -9.73 -6.47 -5.85
CA GLN A 714 -9.68 -5.02 -6.01
C GLN A 714 -10.04 -4.60 -7.45
N ASN A 715 -9.39 -5.18 -8.46
CA ASN A 715 -9.65 -4.86 -9.88
C ASN A 715 -11.14 -5.07 -10.24
N TYR A 716 -11.74 -6.16 -9.76
CA TYR A 716 -13.15 -6.45 -9.97
C TYR A 716 -14.07 -5.38 -9.37
N LEU A 717 -13.78 -4.95 -8.13
CA LEU A 717 -14.58 -3.97 -7.41
C LEU A 717 -14.47 -2.57 -8.02
N GLU A 718 -13.28 -2.17 -8.47
CA GLU A 718 -13.05 -0.88 -9.14
C GLU A 718 -13.87 -0.74 -10.44
N ILE A 719 -14.01 -1.81 -11.24
CA ILE A 719 -14.86 -1.78 -12.44
C ILE A 719 -16.34 -1.61 -12.05
N SER A 720 -16.75 -2.28 -10.97
CA SER A 720 -18.12 -2.19 -10.48
C SER A 720 -18.42 -0.77 -9.98
N GLU A 721 -17.48 -0.15 -9.27
CA GLU A 721 -17.52 1.25 -8.85
C GLU A 721 -17.59 2.19 -10.06
N LEU A 722 -16.82 1.92 -11.11
CA LEU A 722 -16.83 2.73 -12.33
C LEU A 722 -18.24 2.84 -12.91
N ILE A 723 -18.94 1.72 -13.07
CA ILE A 723 -20.30 1.69 -13.62
C ILE A 723 -21.28 2.42 -12.68
N ILE A 724 -21.18 2.18 -11.37
CA ILE A 724 -22.07 2.77 -10.37
C ILE A 724 -21.92 4.30 -10.31
N THR A 725 -20.71 4.81 -10.54
CA THR A 725 -20.40 6.25 -10.43
C THR A 725 -20.53 7.01 -11.75
N THR A 726 -20.40 6.36 -12.90
CA THR A 726 -20.36 7.03 -14.21
C THR A 726 -21.61 6.82 -15.07
N SER A 727 -22.39 5.74 -14.88
CA SER A 727 -23.57 5.48 -15.72
C SER A 727 -24.76 6.34 -15.30
N ASN A 728 -25.41 6.96 -16.28
CA ASN A 728 -26.67 7.70 -16.09
C ASN A 728 -27.92 6.78 -16.11
N ASP A 729 -27.76 5.49 -16.43
CA ASP A 729 -28.86 4.53 -16.49
C ASP A 729 -29.05 3.82 -15.13
N LEU A 730 -30.08 4.26 -14.40
CA LEU A 730 -30.41 3.73 -13.07
C LEU A 730 -30.68 2.21 -13.08
N SER A 731 -31.17 1.65 -14.18
CA SER A 731 -31.43 0.21 -14.28
C SER A 731 -30.14 -0.61 -14.32
N LYS A 732 -29.13 -0.11 -15.04
CA LYS A 732 -27.79 -0.72 -15.09
C LYS A 732 -27.05 -0.59 -13.77
N VAL A 733 -27.13 0.59 -13.14
CA VAL A 733 -26.55 0.82 -11.81
C VAL A 733 -27.12 -0.17 -10.80
N ASN A 734 -28.44 -0.40 -10.82
CA ASN A 734 -29.08 -1.37 -9.92
C ASN A 734 -28.70 -2.83 -10.23
N LEU A 735 -28.58 -3.19 -11.51
CA LEU A 735 -28.09 -4.51 -11.92
C LEU A 735 -26.67 -4.77 -11.41
N GLU A 736 -25.79 -3.78 -11.55
CA GLU A 736 -24.40 -3.88 -11.11
C GLU A 736 -24.29 -3.96 -9.59
N LYS A 737 -25.11 -3.20 -8.86
CA LYS A 737 -25.22 -3.33 -7.40
C LYS A 737 -25.62 -4.75 -7.00
N GLU A 738 -26.62 -5.36 -7.65
CA GLU A 738 -26.99 -6.75 -7.39
C GLU A 738 -25.90 -7.76 -7.77
N TYR A 739 -25.13 -7.49 -8.83
CA TYR A 739 -24.00 -8.33 -9.24
C TYR A 739 -22.86 -8.29 -8.20
N LEU A 740 -22.50 -7.09 -7.73
CA LEU A 740 -21.55 -6.87 -6.63
C LEU A 740 -21.95 -7.64 -5.37
N ARG A 741 -23.24 -7.65 -5.04
CA ARG A 741 -23.80 -8.33 -3.86
C ARG A 741 -23.49 -9.82 -3.88
N LYS A 742 -23.72 -10.45 -5.03
CA LYS A 742 -23.56 -11.90 -5.21
C LYS A 742 -22.09 -12.31 -5.21
N GLN A 743 -21.24 -11.52 -5.86
CA GLN A 743 -19.84 -11.88 -6.04
C GLN A 743 -18.99 -11.55 -4.81
N LEU A 744 -19.24 -10.45 -4.10
CA LEU A 744 -18.40 -10.01 -2.97
C LEU A 744 -18.27 -11.10 -1.89
N ARG A 745 -19.37 -11.79 -1.54
CA ARG A 745 -19.33 -12.89 -0.57
C ARG A 745 -18.39 -14.01 -1.03
N ASN A 746 -18.51 -14.47 -2.26
CA ASN A 746 -17.64 -15.51 -2.82
C ASN A 746 -16.16 -15.08 -2.81
N HIS A 747 -15.88 -13.80 -3.07
CA HIS A 747 -14.52 -13.26 -3.04
C HIS A 747 -13.98 -13.23 -1.60
N MET A 748 -14.79 -12.79 -0.64
CA MET A 748 -14.43 -12.80 0.79
C MET A 748 -14.14 -14.21 1.32
N GLU A 749 -14.95 -15.21 0.97
CA GLU A 749 -14.72 -16.62 1.36
C GLU A 749 -13.38 -17.14 0.81
N LYS A 750 -13.10 -16.89 -0.48
CA LYS A 750 -11.81 -17.24 -1.12
C LYS A 750 -10.62 -16.51 -0.46
N LEU A 751 -10.78 -15.25 -0.07
CA LEU A 751 -9.75 -14.51 0.68
C LEU A 751 -9.50 -15.11 2.06
N CYS A 752 -10.56 -15.43 2.80
CA CYS A 752 -10.47 -16.02 4.14
C CYS A 752 -9.63 -17.30 4.15
N THR A 753 -9.87 -18.22 3.20
CA THR A 753 -9.11 -19.48 3.09
C THR A 753 -7.60 -19.29 2.81
N ASN A 754 -7.20 -18.14 2.27
CA ASN A 754 -5.83 -17.88 1.84
C ASN A 754 -5.13 -16.78 2.66
N MET A 755 -5.75 -16.30 3.73
CA MET A 755 -5.30 -15.12 4.46
C MET A 755 -4.05 -15.42 5.32
N LYS A 756 -2.93 -14.73 5.05
CA LYS A 756 -1.71 -14.82 5.87
C LYS A 756 -1.79 -13.89 7.08
N LYS A 757 -2.12 -12.61 6.86
CA LYS A 757 -2.34 -11.60 7.92
C LYS A 757 -3.64 -11.89 8.71
N THR A 758 -3.79 -11.29 9.89
CA THR A 758 -4.99 -11.38 10.73
C THR A 758 -6.19 -10.65 10.10
N GLN A 759 -5.93 -9.59 9.34
CA GLN A 759 -6.96 -8.79 8.66
C GLN A 759 -6.51 -8.39 7.24
N VAL A 760 -7.48 -8.31 6.33
CA VAL A 760 -7.36 -7.68 5.01
C VAL A 760 -8.47 -6.63 4.89
N SER A 761 -8.15 -5.43 4.43
CA SER A 761 -9.12 -4.36 4.17
C SER A 761 -8.88 -3.73 2.81
N LEU A 762 -9.97 -3.28 2.18
CA LEU A 762 -9.97 -2.54 0.92
C LEU A 762 -11.01 -1.42 1.02
N GLU A 763 -10.59 -0.21 0.68
CA GLU A 763 -11.45 0.98 0.67
C GLU A 763 -11.59 1.53 -0.76
N LEU A 764 -12.84 1.68 -1.21
CA LEU A 764 -13.24 2.31 -2.47
C LEU A 764 -14.25 3.43 -2.19
N LYS A 765 -14.68 4.25 -3.18
CA LYS A 765 -15.62 5.36 -2.91
C LYS A 765 -17.07 4.90 -2.73
N THR A 766 -17.42 3.72 -3.23
CA THR A 766 -18.77 3.14 -3.10
C THR A 766 -18.87 2.00 -2.09
N VAL A 767 -17.75 1.37 -1.73
CA VAL A 767 -17.70 0.25 -0.80
C VAL A 767 -16.41 0.26 0.02
N ILE A 768 -16.52 0.00 1.32
CA ILE A 768 -15.38 -0.38 2.16
C ILE A 768 -15.63 -1.81 2.61
N PHE A 769 -14.64 -2.69 2.52
CA PHE A 769 -14.78 -4.02 3.09
C PHE A 769 -13.51 -4.51 3.78
N SER A 770 -13.71 -5.45 4.69
CA SER A 770 -12.63 -6.11 5.43
C SER A 770 -12.98 -7.57 5.70
N VAL A 771 -11.95 -8.42 5.72
CA VAL A 771 -12.01 -9.80 6.15
C VAL A 771 -11.03 -9.97 7.30
N GLU A 772 -11.48 -10.48 8.45
CA GLU A 772 -10.68 -10.61 9.67
C GLU A 772 -10.78 -12.04 10.23
N LYS A 773 -9.67 -12.67 10.61
CA LYS A 773 -9.68 -13.99 11.28
C LYS A 773 -10.33 -13.86 12.65
N LEU A 774 -11.20 -14.81 13.00
CA LEU A 774 -11.80 -14.84 14.33
C LEU A 774 -10.78 -15.33 15.38
N LYS A 775 -10.44 -14.47 16.35
CA LYS A 775 -9.68 -14.88 17.55
C LYS A 775 -10.57 -15.67 18.53
N LYS A 776 -9.99 -16.55 19.34
CA LYS A 776 -10.70 -17.42 20.32
C LYS A 776 -11.57 -16.63 21.31
N ASN A 777 -11.15 -15.43 21.70
CA ASN A 777 -11.88 -14.54 22.64
C ASN A 777 -12.88 -13.57 21.96
N SER A 778 -13.05 -13.64 20.63
CA SER A 778 -13.93 -12.70 19.88
C SER A 778 -15.42 -12.85 20.17
N LEU A 779 -15.82 -13.95 20.85
CA LEU A 779 -17.20 -14.31 21.14
C LEU A 779 -17.91 -13.34 22.10
N ASN A 780 -17.17 -12.63 22.95
CA ASN A 780 -17.73 -11.67 23.90
C ASN A 780 -17.53 -10.20 23.49
N ASN A 781 -16.72 -9.95 22.46
CA ASN A 781 -16.25 -8.63 22.08
C ASN A 781 -17.10 -8.01 20.97
N PHE A 782 -17.16 -6.68 20.97
CA PHE A 782 -17.76 -5.92 19.88
C PHE A 782 -16.82 -5.90 18.68
N ILE A 783 -17.34 -6.30 17.53
CA ILE A 783 -16.65 -6.27 16.26
C ILE A 783 -17.04 -4.99 15.53
N SER A 784 -16.08 -4.12 15.27
CA SER A 784 -16.31 -2.89 14.52
C SER A 784 -16.46 -3.17 13.02
N VAL A 785 -17.38 -2.47 12.36
CA VAL A 785 -17.79 -2.64 10.95
C VAL A 785 -17.72 -1.28 10.23
N PRO A 786 -16.84 -1.11 9.22
CA PRO A 786 -15.91 -2.12 8.71
C PRO A 786 -14.68 -2.27 9.63
N PHE A 787 -14.18 -1.17 10.20
CA PHE A 787 -13.14 -1.09 11.26
C PHE A 787 -13.10 0.33 11.86
N GLU A 788 -12.48 0.50 13.03
CA GLU A 788 -12.29 1.79 13.69
C GLU A 788 -11.20 2.58 12.95
N ALA A 789 -11.46 3.84 12.57
CA ALA A 789 -10.60 4.71 11.73
C ALA A 789 -10.67 4.53 10.19
N ASN A 790 -11.78 4.03 9.64
CA ASN A 790 -12.00 4.06 8.19
C ASN A 790 -12.15 5.50 7.64
N SER A 791 -11.79 5.70 6.37
CA SER A 791 -11.78 7.03 5.73
C SER A 791 -13.15 7.72 5.68
N TRP A 792 -14.25 6.97 5.74
CA TRP A 792 -15.59 7.53 5.72
C TRP A 792 -16.08 7.96 7.10
N GLN A 793 -15.33 7.67 8.16
CA GLN A 793 -15.72 7.92 9.56
C GLN A 793 -17.05 7.26 9.95
N VAL A 794 -17.41 6.15 9.29
CA VAL A 794 -18.65 5.43 9.55
C VAL A 794 -18.35 4.14 10.27
N PHE A 795 -18.90 3.94 11.46
CA PHE A 795 -18.68 2.71 12.21
C PHE A 795 -19.97 2.17 12.82
N GLY A 796 -20.22 0.89 12.56
CA GLY A 796 -21.17 0.08 13.31
C GLY A 796 -20.42 -0.88 14.22
N ARG A 797 -21.10 -1.42 15.23
CA ARG A 797 -20.55 -2.48 16.08
C ARG A 797 -21.47 -3.67 16.06
N VAL A 798 -20.92 -4.87 15.90
CA VAL A 798 -21.67 -6.12 15.94
C VAL A 798 -21.12 -7.02 17.03
N LYS A 799 -21.99 -7.54 17.88
CA LYS A 799 -21.68 -8.66 18.79
C LYS A 799 -22.24 -9.94 18.21
N LEU A 800 -21.37 -10.94 18.05
CA LEU A 800 -21.75 -12.29 17.62
C LEU A 800 -22.17 -13.11 18.85
N GLY A 801 -23.24 -13.90 18.73
CA GLY A 801 -23.71 -14.78 19.81
C GLY A 801 -22.81 -16.01 20.02
N SER A 802 -23.05 -16.74 21.12
CA SER A 802 -22.25 -17.86 21.67
C SER A 802 -22.12 -19.13 20.80
N VAL A 803 -22.46 -19.09 19.51
CA VAL A 803 -22.61 -20.28 18.65
C VAL A 803 -21.36 -20.59 17.81
N VAL A 804 -20.35 -19.70 17.76
CA VAL A 804 -19.08 -19.98 17.05
C VAL A 804 -18.13 -20.76 17.96
N LYS A 805 -18.43 -22.04 18.21
CA LYS A 805 -17.67 -22.92 19.13
C LYS A 805 -16.23 -23.25 18.71
N ASP A 806 -15.88 -22.99 17.45
CA ASP A 806 -14.53 -23.17 16.91
C ASP A 806 -14.23 -21.97 16.02
N SER A 807 -13.18 -21.21 16.31
CA SER A 807 -12.75 -20.05 15.53
C SER A 807 -11.61 -20.36 14.54
N LYS A 808 -11.08 -21.59 14.57
CA LYS A 808 -9.97 -22.00 13.70
C LYS A 808 -10.44 -21.98 12.24
N ASP A 809 -9.66 -21.30 11.38
CA ASP A 809 -9.91 -21.13 9.94
C ASP A 809 -11.21 -20.39 9.54
N LYS A 810 -11.86 -19.69 10.49
CA LYS A 810 -13.04 -18.86 10.23
C LYS A 810 -12.69 -17.37 10.21
N CYS A 811 -13.40 -16.62 9.38
CA CYS A 811 -13.24 -15.18 9.29
C CYS A 811 -14.59 -14.45 9.38
N VAL A 812 -14.56 -13.19 9.79
CA VAL A 812 -15.69 -12.27 9.64
C VAL A 812 -15.48 -11.44 8.39
N GLY A 813 -16.44 -11.52 7.48
CA GLY A 813 -16.57 -10.61 6.35
C GLY A 813 -17.38 -9.39 6.77
N LYS A 814 -16.85 -8.19 6.53
CA LYS A 814 -17.45 -6.92 6.92
C LYS A 814 -17.44 -6.01 5.70
N ALA A 815 -18.53 -5.32 5.43
CA ALA A 815 -18.53 -4.26 4.42
C ALA A 815 -19.48 -3.13 4.77
N VAL A 816 -19.26 -1.98 4.17
CA VAL A 816 -20.14 -0.82 4.22
C VAL A 816 -20.27 -0.27 2.81
N PHE A 817 -21.50 0.01 2.40
CA PHE A 817 -21.82 0.50 1.07
C PHE A 817 -22.53 1.84 1.13
N ARG A 818 -22.26 2.70 0.14
CA ARG A 818 -22.98 3.97 -0.06
C ARG A 818 -24.06 3.79 -1.12
N ASP A 819 -25.27 4.26 -0.82
CA ASP A 819 -26.44 4.28 -1.71
C ASP A 819 -26.66 2.94 -2.43
N TYR A 820 -26.81 1.86 -1.65
CA TYR A 820 -26.75 0.49 -2.15
C TYR A 820 -28.11 -0.22 -2.09
N LEU A 821 -28.36 -1.13 -3.05
CA LEU A 821 -29.68 -1.68 -3.34
C LEU A 821 -30.70 -0.56 -3.65
N ASP A 822 -31.88 -0.62 -3.05
CA ASP A 822 -32.97 0.36 -3.13
C ASP A 822 -32.94 1.41 -2.00
N LYS A 823 -31.83 1.50 -1.25
CA LYS A 823 -31.71 2.41 -0.09
C LYS A 823 -30.69 3.52 -0.32
N SER A 824 -31.07 4.75 0.02
CA SER A 824 -30.17 5.92 0.05
C SER A 824 -29.50 6.05 1.43
N GLY A 825 -28.18 6.25 1.46
CA GLY A 825 -27.38 6.34 2.68
C GLY A 825 -26.42 5.16 2.85
N ILE A 826 -26.13 4.80 4.10
CA ILE A 826 -25.13 3.76 4.41
C ILE A 826 -25.80 2.42 4.73
N THR A 827 -25.37 1.37 4.04
CA THR A 827 -25.75 -0.03 4.31
C THR A 827 -24.56 -0.80 4.86
N TYR A 828 -24.75 -1.52 5.96
CA TYR A 828 -23.71 -2.30 6.62
C TYR A 828 -23.88 -3.78 6.28
N PHE A 829 -22.80 -4.50 6.05
CA PHE A 829 -22.80 -5.93 5.77
C PHE A 829 -21.88 -6.64 6.75
N VAL A 830 -22.37 -7.73 7.33
CA VAL A 830 -21.58 -8.60 8.19
C VAL A 830 -21.98 -10.04 7.95
N ASP A 831 -20.99 -10.91 7.75
CA ASP A 831 -21.17 -12.35 7.61
C ASP A 831 -20.00 -13.12 8.25
N VAL A 832 -20.23 -14.40 8.57
CA VAL A 832 -19.20 -15.31 9.07
C VAL A 832 -18.88 -16.30 7.96
N LEU A 833 -17.64 -16.27 7.49
CA LEU A 833 -17.15 -17.00 6.33
C LEU A 833 -16.61 -18.38 6.74
N ASN A 834 -16.66 -19.35 5.82
CA ASN A 834 -16.21 -20.74 6.03
C ASN A 834 -16.89 -21.46 7.22
N ALA A 835 -18.12 -21.07 7.56
CA ALA A 835 -18.90 -21.75 8.58
C ALA A 835 -20.01 -22.59 7.92
N GLU A 836 -20.04 -23.90 8.20
CA GLU A 836 -20.95 -24.84 7.53
C GLU A 836 -22.43 -24.61 7.87
N GLU A 837 -22.77 -23.90 8.96
CA GLU A 837 -24.14 -23.45 9.26
C GLU A 837 -24.12 -22.34 10.35
N VAL A 838 -24.39 -21.09 9.98
CA VAL A 838 -24.57 -19.95 10.93
C VAL A 838 -26.04 -19.55 11.04
N ASN A 839 -26.95 -20.35 10.49
CA ASN A 839 -28.36 -20.01 10.35
C ASN A 839 -29.13 -19.85 11.69
N GLU A 840 -28.48 -20.15 12.82
CA GLU A 840 -29.05 -19.99 14.17
C GLU A 840 -28.08 -19.29 15.14
N ALA A 841 -27.46 -18.18 14.75
CA ALA A 841 -26.82 -17.29 15.73
C ALA A 841 -27.89 -16.78 16.73
N ALA A 842 -27.75 -17.17 18.00
CA ALA A 842 -28.79 -17.01 19.02
C ALA A 842 -29.22 -15.54 19.27
N GLU A 843 -28.31 -14.57 19.04
CA GLU A 843 -28.62 -13.13 19.13
C GLU A 843 -27.48 -12.34 18.45
N ILE A 844 -27.79 -11.51 17.44
CA ILE A 844 -26.84 -10.56 16.84
C ILE A 844 -27.23 -9.17 17.28
N VAL A 845 -26.34 -8.47 18.00
CA VAL A 845 -26.59 -7.10 18.44
C VAL A 845 -25.75 -6.17 17.58
N ILE A 846 -26.41 -5.34 16.76
CA ILE A 846 -25.77 -4.33 15.93
C ILE A 846 -26.07 -2.91 16.45
N PHE A 847 -25.04 -2.08 16.56
CA PHE A 847 -25.14 -0.66 16.87
C PHE A 847 -24.91 0.12 15.57
N LEU A 848 -25.96 0.76 15.06
CA LEU A 848 -25.90 1.58 13.86
C LEU A 848 -25.92 3.07 14.24
N PRO A 849 -25.03 3.91 13.68
CA PRO A 849 -25.01 5.33 14.00
C PRO A 849 -26.28 6.03 13.48
N LYS A 850 -26.79 6.97 14.28
CA LYS A 850 -27.92 7.82 13.88
C LYS A 850 -27.48 8.81 12.81
N ASN A 851 -28.36 9.02 11.84
CA ASN A 851 -28.21 10.10 10.90
C ASN A 851 -28.79 11.38 11.52
N LYS A 852 -27.91 12.30 11.97
CA LYS A 852 -28.30 13.57 12.61
C LYS A 852 -29.12 14.49 11.69
N SER A 853 -29.19 14.20 10.39
CA SER A 853 -29.92 14.99 9.39
C SER A 853 -31.34 14.51 9.07
N MET A 854 -31.79 13.37 9.63
CA MET A 854 -33.10 12.78 9.33
C MET A 854 -34.03 12.81 10.57
N ASP A 855 -35.15 13.52 10.45
CA ASP A 855 -36.22 13.53 11.44
C ASP A 855 -37.13 12.30 11.28
N GLY A 856 -37.25 11.47 12.33
CA GLY A 856 -38.16 10.32 12.37
C GLY A 856 -37.76 9.24 13.37
N THR A 857 -38.65 8.26 13.60
CA THR A 857 -38.31 7.08 14.42
C THR A 857 -37.48 6.10 13.60
N PRO A 858 -36.27 5.71 14.06
CA PRO A 858 -35.42 4.80 13.33
C PRO A 858 -35.94 3.36 13.39
N LYS A 859 -35.85 2.66 12.26
CA LYS A 859 -36.26 1.27 12.06
C LYS A 859 -35.10 0.49 11.43
N CYS A 860 -34.63 -0.55 12.11
CA CYS A 860 -33.63 -1.46 11.57
C CYS A 860 -34.24 -2.47 10.61
N LEU A 861 -33.68 -2.51 9.40
CA LEU A 861 -34.02 -3.48 8.37
C LEU A 861 -32.82 -4.39 8.13
N VAL A 862 -33.11 -5.68 7.96
CA VAL A 862 -32.13 -6.69 7.51
C VAL A 862 -32.55 -7.20 6.14
N TYR A 863 -31.63 -7.18 5.18
CA TYR A 863 -31.83 -7.79 3.87
C TYR A 863 -31.47 -9.27 3.94
N TYR A 864 -32.48 -10.13 3.88
CA TYR A 864 -32.35 -11.58 3.94
C TYR A 864 -33.36 -12.25 3.00
N ASN A 865 -32.97 -13.33 2.31
CA ASN A 865 -33.79 -14.00 1.28
C ASN A 865 -34.36 -13.06 0.20
N ASN A 866 -33.49 -12.20 -0.36
CA ASN A 866 -33.83 -11.24 -1.44
C ASN A 866 -34.95 -10.24 -1.07
N GLY A 867 -35.01 -9.79 0.18
CA GLY A 867 -35.91 -8.72 0.58
C GLY A 867 -35.53 -8.09 1.92
N TRP A 868 -35.89 -6.82 2.09
CA TRP A 868 -35.76 -6.12 3.37
C TRP A 868 -36.84 -6.58 4.34
N ARG A 869 -36.43 -6.99 5.54
CA ARG A 869 -37.33 -7.43 6.60
C ARG A 869 -37.02 -6.74 7.91
N SER A 870 -38.06 -6.44 8.67
CA SER A 870 -37.95 -5.94 10.04
C SER A 870 -37.97 -7.09 11.04
N GLU A 871 -37.08 -8.08 10.88
CA GLU A 871 -37.00 -9.27 11.75
C GLU A 871 -36.11 -9.04 12.99
N CYS A 872 -35.73 -7.79 13.28
CA CYS A 872 -35.02 -7.43 14.50
C CYS A 872 -36.00 -7.27 15.67
N LYS A 873 -35.82 -8.08 16.71
CA LYS A 873 -36.76 -8.29 17.83
C LYS A 873 -36.77 -7.17 18.88
N LYS A 874 -35.65 -6.45 19.04
CA LYS A 874 -35.50 -5.37 20.02
C LYS A 874 -34.77 -4.20 19.37
N MET A 875 -35.32 -3.00 19.52
CA MET A 875 -34.68 -1.74 19.16
C MET A 875 -34.59 -0.86 20.40
N GLN A 876 -33.38 -0.45 20.75
CA GLN A 876 -33.14 0.52 21.79
C GLN A 876 -32.42 1.72 21.19
N ASN A 877 -32.94 2.90 21.48
CA ASN A 877 -32.41 4.15 21.00
C ASN A 877 -31.42 4.67 22.04
N ILE A 878 -30.11 4.76 21.73
CA ILE A 878 -29.07 5.13 22.71
C ILE A 878 -28.23 6.27 22.15
N ALA A 879 -28.34 7.47 22.69
CA ALA A 879 -27.51 8.63 22.35
C ALA A 879 -27.27 8.81 20.82
N ASN A 880 -26.12 8.38 20.30
CA ASN A 880 -25.72 8.48 18.88
C ASN A 880 -25.97 7.21 18.04
N TYR A 881 -26.52 6.13 18.61
CA TYR A 881 -26.72 4.84 17.95
C TYR A 881 -28.14 4.32 18.10
N VAL A 882 -28.48 3.36 17.24
CA VAL A 882 -29.64 2.50 17.36
C VAL A 882 -29.13 1.07 17.52
N LYS A 883 -29.43 0.49 18.68
CA LYS A 883 -29.11 -0.91 19.00
C LYS A 883 -30.22 -1.80 18.47
N CYS A 884 -29.85 -2.71 17.59
CA CYS A 884 -30.76 -3.60 16.90
C CYS A 884 -30.37 -5.05 17.16
N THR A 885 -31.31 -5.80 17.71
CA THR A 885 -31.13 -7.22 17.96
C THR A 885 -31.79 -8.02 16.84
N CYS A 886 -30.99 -8.65 15.98
CA CYS A 886 -31.45 -9.36 14.80
C CYS A 886 -31.08 -10.86 14.85
N LYS A 887 -31.78 -11.69 14.08
CA LYS A 887 -31.57 -13.15 14.03
C LYS A 887 -30.65 -13.62 12.89
N HIS A 888 -30.43 -12.77 11.90
CA HIS A 888 -29.76 -13.16 10.66
C HIS A 888 -28.62 -12.19 10.36
N LEU A 889 -27.46 -12.74 9.96
CA LEU A 889 -26.37 -12.01 9.33
C LEU A 889 -26.76 -11.62 7.89
N GLY A 890 -26.11 -10.60 7.33
CA GLY A 890 -26.45 -10.06 6.02
C GLY A 890 -26.27 -8.55 5.97
N TYR A 891 -27.17 -7.85 5.25
CA TYR A 891 -27.12 -6.40 5.10
C TYR A 891 -28.09 -5.72 6.07
N TYR A 892 -27.63 -4.65 6.72
CA TYR A 892 -28.34 -3.87 7.71
C TYR A 892 -28.48 -2.42 7.23
N TYR A 893 -29.67 -1.85 7.41
CA TYR A 893 -29.97 -0.46 7.06
C TYR A 893 -30.88 0.17 8.12
N LEU A 894 -30.68 1.46 8.37
CA LEU A 894 -31.47 2.26 9.31
C LEU A 894 -32.43 3.17 8.53
N GLU A 895 -33.72 2.81 8.53
CA GLU A 895 -34.78 3.58 7.87
C GLU A 895 -35.47 4.52 8.86
N TYR A 896 -35.85 5.73 8.46
CA TYR A 896 -36.58 6.68 9.30
C TYR A 896 -38.02 6.81 8.81
N THR A 897 -39.00 6.47 9.64
CA THR A 897 -40.42 6.67 9.30
C THR A 897 -40.87 8.06 9.73
N GLN A 898 -41.40 8.85 8.80
CA GLN A 898 -42.02 10.14 9.11
C GLN A 898 -43.37 9.93 9.81
N THR A 899 -43.54 10.53 10.99
CA THR A 899 -44.85 10.62 11.66
C THR A 899 -45.77 11.54 10.88
N THR A 900 -46.64 10.97 10.06
CA THR A 900 -47.78 11.70 9.49
C THR A 900 -48.85 11.88 10.55
N ASN A 901 -48.85 13.02 11.23
CA ASN A 901 -50.02 13.49 11.96
C ASN A 901 -51.09 13.88 10.93
N SER A 902 -51.96 12.95 10.55
CA SER A 902 -53.21 13.28 9.87
C SER A 902 -54.34 13.35 10.90
N PRO A 903 -55.01 14.50 11.08
CA PRO A 903 -56.14 14.61 11.98
C PRO A 903 -57.34 13.88 11.39
N ALA A 904 -57.96 13.02 12.18
CA ALA A 904 -59.22 12.39 11.86
C ALA A 904 -60.31 13.46 11.62
N VAL A 905 -60.87 13.51 10.41
CA VAL A 905 -62.20 14.08 10.17
C VAL A 905 -63.02 13.16 9.30
N THR A 906 -64.18 12.86 9.87
CA THR A 906 -65.26 11.97 9.49
C THR A 906 -65.82 12.20 8.09
N SER A 907 -66.21 11.10 7.45
CA SER A 907 -66.93 11.02 6.18
C SER A 907 -68.17 11.93 6.11
N THR A 908 -68.33 12.67 5.01
CA THR A 908 -69.67 12.98 4.47
C THR A 908 -69.58 13.07 2.94
N THR A 909 -70.53 12.41 2.28
CA THR A 909 -70.60 12.15 0.84
C THR A 909 -71.34 13.24 0.04
N LEU A 910 -71.16 13.18 -1.28
CA LEU A 910 -71.99 13.66 -2.42
C LEU A 910 -71.59 14.96 -3.18
N HIS A 911 -71.12 14.70 -4.42
CA HIS A 911 -71.54 15.24 -5.73
C HIS A 911 -71.20 16.67 -6.25
N THR A 912 -70.70 16.63 -7.50
CA THR A 912 -70.84 17.53 -8.68
C THR A 912 -69.94 18.77 -8.88
N HIS A 913 -69.14 18.67 -9.96
CA HIS A 913 -68.61 19.66 -10.93
C HIS A 913 -69.35 21.04 -11.09
N PRO A 914 -68.88 21.98 -11.94
CA PRO A 914 -67.56 22.65 -12.05
C PRO A 914 -67.70 24.18 -12.34
N THR A 915 -66.73 25.05 -12.02
CA THR A 915 -66.52 26.28 -12.83
C THR A 915 -65.15 26.95 -12.60
N THR A 916 -64.42 27.11 -13.70
CA THR A 916 -63.37 28.11 -14.00
C THR A 916 -63.84 29.56 -13.74
N PRO A 917 -63.02 30.64 -13.87
CA PRO A 917 -61.60 30.76 -14.25
C PRO A 917 -60.72 31.75 -13.40
N LEU A 918 -59.40 31.72 -13.67
CA LEU A 918 -58.33 32.78 -13.74
C LEU A 918 -58.64 34.26 -13.36
N PRO A 919 -57.64 35.20 -13.27
CA PRO A 919 -56.17 35.13 -13.20
C PRO A 919 -55.54 36.18 -12.22
N GLU A 920 -54.21 36.35 -12.36
CA GLU A 920 -53.40 37.56 -12.13
C GLU A 920 -52.75 37.77 -10.75
N LYS A 921 -51.53 38.29 -10.61
CA LYS A 921 -50.33 38.54 -11.44
C LYS A 921 -49.37 39.30 -10.50
N ILE A 922 -48.08 39.39 -10.88
CA ILE A 922 -47.05 40.35 -10.41
C ILE A 922 -46.34 39.87 -9.13
N LEU A 923 -45.14 39.28 -9.17
CA LEU A 923 -43.82 39.68 -9.74
C LEU A 923 -43.07 40.70 -8.85
N ILE A 924 -41.78 40.39 -8.68
CA ILE A 924 -40.61 41.26 -8.41
C ILE A 924 -40.06 41.23 -6.97
N ASN A 925 -38.95 40.49 -6.83
CA ASN A 925 -37.57 40.91 -6.48
C ASN A 925 -37.40 42.03 -5.44
N ALA A 926 -36.29 42.14 -4.72
CA ALA A 926 -35.09 41.35 -4.41
C ALA A 926 -34.35 42.21 -3.35
N SER A 927 -33.20 41.72 -2.89
CA SER A 927 -32.16 42.46 -2.16
C SER A 927 -32.50 42.83 -0.71
N GLU A 928 -31.59 42.93 0.24
CA GLU A 928 -30.26 42.36 0.52
C GLU A 928 -29.89 42.98 1.88
N SER A 929 -28.92 42.37 2.55
CA SER A 929 -27.97 43.03 3.45
C SER A 929 -28.42 43.46 4.87
N SER A 930 -27.83 42.73 5.83
CA SER A 930 -26.92 43.24 6.87
C SER A 930 -27.44 44.09 8.04
N SER A 931 -27.29 43.47 9.22
CA SER A 931 -26.47 43.90 10.36
C SER A 931 -26.97 44.94 11.38
N GLN A 932 -26.72 44.54 12.63
CA GLN A 932 -26.35 45.30 13.84
C GLN A 932 -27.40 45.76 14.87
N LEU A 933 -27.24 45.14 16.05
CA LEU A 933 -27.36 45.62 17.44
C LEU A 933 -27.94 47.03 17.70
N THR A 934 -28.92 47.11 18.62
CA THR A 934 -28.75 47.59 20.02
C THR A 934 -30.06 47.57 20.83
N SER A 935 -29.97 47.01 22.06
CA SER A 935 -30.49 47.48 23.38
C SER A 935 -31.52 48.66 23.40
N ASP A 936 -32.61 48.73 24.18
CA ASP A 936 -32.89 48.30 25.56
C ASP A 936 -34.42 48.38 25.86
N LYS A 937 -34.92 47.54 26.80
CA LYS A 937 -36.02 47.68 27.80
C LYS A 937 -37.34 48.45 27.45
N THR A 938 -38.56 48.03 27.82
CA THR A 938 -39.06 47.26 28.98
C THR A 938 -40.55 46.97 28.77
N SER A 939 -41.05 45.80 29.18
CA SER A 939 -42.40 45.65 29.72
C SER A 939 -42.44 44.38 30.58
N LYS A 940 -42.79 44.59 31.84
CA LYS A 940 -42.75 43.66 32.97
C LYS A 940 -44.18 43.20 33.24
N GLY A 941 -44.42 41.89 33.41
CA GLY A 941 -45.70 41.39 33.91
C GLY A 941 -45.79 39.87 34.06
N ASN A 942 -46.00 39.43 35.31
CA ASN A 942 -46.52 38.11 35.77
C ASN A 942 -45.60 36.88 35.84
N TYR A 943 -44.52 36.96 36.65
CA TYR A 943 -43.83 35.75 37.16
C TYR A 943 -44.25 35.33 38.57
N ASP A 944 -44.81 36.24 39.38
CA ASP A 944 -45.05 35.93 40.80
C ASP A 944 -46.26 35.00 41.04
N THR A 945 -47.24 34.96 40.13
CA THR A 945 -48.43 34.12 40.29
C THR A 945 -48.20 32.65 39.91
N VAL A 946 -47.22 32.37 39.04
CA VAL A 946 -46.88 31.00 38.62
C VAL A 946 -46.03 30.30 39.69
N SER A 947 -45.13 31.03 40.35
CA SER A 947 -44.26 30.47 41.38
C SER A 947 -45.01 29.98 42.64
N TYR A 948 -46.07 30.68 43.06
CA TYR A 948 -46.87 30.22 44.21
C TYR A 948 -47.72 28.98 43.90
N VAL A 949 -48.16 28.80 42.66
CA VAL A 949 -48.91 27.61 42.25
C VAL A 949 -47.99 26.38 42.19
N VAL A 950 -46.77 26.54 41.68
CA VAL A 950 -45.79 25.44 41.63
C VAL A 950 -45.36 25.01 43.04
N ILE A 951 -45.13 25.96 43.95
CA ILE A 951 -44.77 25.64 45.34
C ILE A 951 -45.93 24.96 46.08
N ALA A 952 -47.18 25.42 45.88
CA ALA A 952 -48.34 24.80 46.51
C ALA A 952 -48.58 23.36 46.01
N VAL A 953 -48.40 23.09 44.72
CA VAL A 953 -48.55 21.75 44.14
C VAL A 953 -47.44 20.80 44.64
N SER A 954 -46.20 21.29 44.77
CA SER A 954 -45.09 20.50 45.30
C SER A 954 -45.26 20.13 46.78
N VAL A 955 -45.78 21.05 47.61
CA VAL A 955 -46.04 20.76 49.03
C VAL A 955 -47.18 19.75 49.19
N ILE A 956 -48.24 19.86 48.38
CA ILE A 956 -49.33 18.86 48.38
C ILE A 956 -48.81 17.50 47.92
N GLY A 957 -47.94 17.45 46.91
CA GLY A 957 -47.30 16.22 46.45
C GLY A 957 -46.46 15.53 47.52
N ILE A 958 -45.67 16.29 48.28
CA ILE A 958 -44.86 15.75 49.39
C ILE A 958 -45.74 15.23 50.53
N ILE A 959 -46.83 15.91 50.86
CA ILE A 959 -47.77 15.45 51.90
C ILE A 959 -48.46 14.15 51.47
N ILE A 960 -48.89 14.05 50.20
CA ILE A 960 -49.48 12.81 49.68
C ILE A 960 -48.44 11.69 49.72
N LEU A 961 -47.20 11.93 49.29
CA LEU A 961 -46.13 10.93 49.33
C LEU A 961 -45.86 10.47 50.78
N ALA A 962 -45.78 11.40 51.73
CA ALA A 962 -45.56 11.09 53.14
C ALA A 962 -46.72 10.30 53.76
N VAL A 963 -47.98 10.61 53.41
CA VAL A 963 -49.15 9.85 53.86
C VAL A 963 -49.19 8.46 53.22
N THR A 964 -48.79 8.34 51.95
CA THR A 964 -48.78 7.05 51.24
C THR A 964 -47.69 6.13 51.77
N VAL A 965 -46.48 6.66 52.01
CA VAL A 965 -45.36 5.94 52.63
C VAL A 965 -45.71 5.56 54.06
N ARG A 966 -46.31 6.46 54.85
CA ARG A 966 -46.72 6.14 56.23
C ARG A 966 -47.85 5.11 56.31
N LYS A 967 -48.69 4.99 55.27
CA LYS A 967 -49.72 3.95 55.18
C LYS A 967 -49.16 2.60 54.73
N ILE A 968 -48.14 2.59 53.87
CA ILE A 968 -47.44 1.38 53.43
C ILE A 968 -46.60 0.77 54.58
N PHE A 969 -46.03 1.58 55.47
CA PHE A 969 -45.24 1.10 56.61
C PHE A 969 -46.04 0.82 57.90
N HIS A 970 -47.38 0.93 57.89
CA HIS A 970 -48.22 0.63 59.06
C HIS A 970 -49.14 -0.59 58.88
N ASP A 971 -49.14 -1.24 57.72
CA ASP A 971 -49.96 -2.42 57.43
C ASP A 971 -49.18 -3.76 57.54
N ASP A 972 -47.91 -3.76 57.99
CA ASP A 972 -47.03 -4.95 58.04
C ASP A 972 -46.71 -5.51 59.46
N ASP A 973 -47.35 -5.02 60.52
CA ASP A 973 -47.27 -5.63 61.86
C ASP A 973 -48.57 -6.41 62.16
N GLU A 974 -48.73 -7.61 61.59
CA GLU A 974 -49.49 -8.75 62.15
C GLU A 974 -49.54 -9.93 61.14
N ASN A 975 -48.58 -10.85 61.20
CA ASN A 975 -48.78 -12.31 61.31
C ASN A 975 -47.51 -13.11 60.95
N GLU A 976 -47.07 -13.89 61.93
CA GLU A 976 -46.04 -14.92 61.84
C GLU A 976 -46.56 -16.20 61.15
N GLU A 977 -45.59 -16.96 60.62
CA GLU A 977 -45.61 -18.39 60.23
C GLU A 977 -46.27 -18.79 58.89
N SER A 978 -45.43 -19.01 57.86
CA SER A 978 -45.14 -20.36 57.31
C SER A 978 -44.28 -20.29 56.03
N GLU A 979 -43.68 -21.43 55.72
CA GLU A 979 -42.57 -21.73 54.82
C GLU A 979 -42.65 -21.20 53.36
N THR A 980 -41.45 -21.15 52.75
CA THR A 980 -41.07 -20.91 51.32
C THR A 980 -40.80 -19.45 50.92
N PHE A 981 -39.52 -19.04 51.02
CA PHE A 981 -39.01 -17.85 50.33
C PHE A 981 -38.33 -18.26 49.01
N ASP A 982 -39.10 -18.17 47.93
CA ASP A 982 -38.60 -17.95 46.57
C ASP A 982 -37.95 -16.57 46.52
N PHE A 983 -36.67 -16.50 46.14
CA PHE A 983 -35.97 -15.24 45.90
C PHE A 983 -36.66 -14.45 44.76
N PRO A 984 -37.15 -13.22 44.98
CA PRO A 984 -37.70 -12.42 43.90
C PRO A 984 -36.57 -11.80 43.09
N LYS A 985 -36.41 -12.28 41.85
CA LYS A 985 -36.27 -11.52 40.57
C LYS A 985 -35.73 -10.07 40.57
N TYR A 986 -34.76 -9.72 41.41
CA TYR A 986 -33.97 -8.49 41.25
C TYR A 986 -32.75 -8.67 40.32
N ALA A 987 -32.50 -9.89 39.82
CA ALA A 987 -31.42 -10.22 38.89
C ALA A 987 -31.69 -9.88 37.40
N GLN A 988 -32.50 -8.87 37.07
CA GLN A 988 -32.77 -8.46 35.68
C GLN A 988 -32.75 -6.94 35.44
N LEU A 989 -32.04 -6.18 36.26
CA LEU A 989 -31.80 -4.75 36.07
C LEU A 989 -30.29 -4.42 36.02
N HIS A 990 -29.49 -5.23 35.34
CA HIS A 990 -28.17 -4.80 34.82
C HIS A 990 -28.26 -4.66 33.30
N ASN A 991 -28.59 -3.44 32.87
CA ASN A 991 -28.42 -3.01 31.48
C ASN A 991 -28.17 -1.50 31.54
N GLU A 992 -26.90 -1.13 31.63
CA GLU A 992 -26.38 0.23 31.91
C GLU A 992 -26.62 1.29 30.81
N GLU A 993 -27.60 1.12 29.92
CA GLU A 993 -27.92 2.10 28.88
C GLU A 993 -29.13 2.99 29.18
N PHE A 994 -29.87 2.77 30.28
CA PHE A 994 -31.09 3.53 30.55
C PHE A 994 -30.92 4.84 31.33
N LEU A 995 -29.73 5.18 31.84
CA LEU A 995 -29.54 6.36 32.71
C LEU A 995 -28.68 7.49 32.12
N ASN A 996 -28.13 7.33 30.91
CA ASN A 996 -27.23 8.33 30.31
C ASN A 996 -27.92 9.48 29.53
N ASP A 997 -29.25 9.61 29.55
CA ASP A 997 -29.97 10.62 28.74
C ASP A 997 -30.75 11.68 29.56
N ALA A 998 -30.36 11.96 30.82
CA ALA A 998 -31.00 13.04 31.59
C ALA A 998 -30.02 13.87 32.46
N HIS A 999 -29.23 14.74 31.82
CA HIS A 999 -28.98 16.17 32.16
C HIS A 999 -27.56 16.65 31.76
N ILE A 1000 -27.56 17.66 30.86
CA ILE A 1000 -26.56 18.71 30.52
C ILE A 1000 -25.08 18.33 30.49
#